data_AF-A0A1G7QXG4-F1
#
_entry.id   AF-A0A1G7QXG4-F1
#
_cell.length_a   1.000
_cell.length_b   1.000
_cell.length_c   1.000
_cell.angle_alpha   90.00
_cell.angle_beta   90.00
_cell.angle_gamma   90.00
#
_symmetry.space_group_name_H-M   'P 1'
#
loop_
_entity.id
_entity.type
_entity.pdbx_description
1 polymer ?
#
loop_
_entity_poly.entity_id
_entity_poly.type
_entity_poly.pdbx_seq_one_letter_code
_entity_poly.pdbx_strand_id
1 'polypeptide(L)'
;MKRLRIATFNINGINARLPNLLTWLEREAPDIVCLQELKAADKSFPAKDIEAAGYGVVYQGQTAWNGVAILARDAQPLEIRRGLPGNESDKQARYLEAAAHGVIVACLYLPNGNPRPGPKFDYKLAWFQHLIEHARTLQASEHPVVLAGDFNVVPTDFDIYNTRSWLKDALLQPESRECYQRLLDQGWVDSLRHLHPEEQLFTYWDYFRRHWQTNSGLRIDHLLLNPALAPYLASAGVDTWVRGEDHPSDHAPTWVEISSRKQKRGQTGKRQGQGTRTASSAGSPEPEKPQTPAKQVAKKRSVQAVDRPMPDSLKPQLATLVESAPPGEWRFEIKFDGYRILTRILDGEVRCFTRNGHDWTDKLPEQVAAVSALGIENGWLDGEMVVPNENGLPDFQALQNAFETQRSGNILYYVFDLPYLNGVDLRSTALEQRREVLAALLSKSPSRLLRFSDDFEEAPEALLNSACQMQMEGLIGKRVGSAYRSRRSDDWIKLKCQRRQEFVVVGYTAPKGARAKFGALLLALHESSSGELRYAGKVGTGFSESTLNSIHGRLQPLETKAPAVANPPTGADARGVYWLKPVLLAEIAFAQITQDGIVRHAVFQGLRTDKPATEITEERAKRIVQKGAAEQGASPAAAKPAKRTSSSNSPEPHLRLTHPDRVIDPSSGLTKRDLAEFYVRTVDWIVPQLANRPVALVRAPEGIGAQLFFQKNPEGLAIPGIDSISKAQAKHPAMVINSPEALLGAVQMSTIELHTWNATSADLQRPDRFVLDLDPDPSLPWKSMVEATQLTLTVLDELGLQSFLKTSGGKGIHIVVPLTPKDSWQDVKAFSHSIVKYMARLIPDRFSAVAGPKNRVGRIFIDYLRNGLGATTICAYSVRAREGLPVSVPIRREEVSELKAANSWTIVNLHQRLNELEEDPWAGLAATRQTITREMRQRIGMK
;
A
#
# COMPACT_ATOMS: atom_id res chain seq x y z
N MET A 1 2.87 -17.75 -46.34
CA MET A 1 2.60 -16.94 -45.14
C MET A 1 2.83 -15.47 -45.48
N LYS A 2 2.06 -14.52 -44.92
CA LYS A 2 2.36 -13.08 -45.05
C LYS A 2 3.58 -12.74 -44.19
N ARG A 3 4.32 -11.68 -44.52
CA ARG A 3 5.32 -11.14 -43.59
C ARG A 3 4.57 -10.48 -42.44
N LEU A 4 4.89 -10.85 -41.20
CA LEU A 4 4.19 -10.38 -40.01
C LEU A 4 5.20 -10.03 -38.91
N ARG A 5 4.94 -8.97 -38.15
CA ARG A 5 5.58 -8.73 -36.85
C ARG A 5 4.60 -9.05 -35.74
N ILE A 6 4.96 -9.99 -34.86
CA ILE A 6 4.12 -10.44 -33.74
C ILE A 6 4.82 -10.07 -32.45
N ALA A 7 4.11 -9.45 -31.51
CA ALA A 7 4.69 -8.97 -30.27
C ALA A 7 3.87 -9.40 -29.04
N THR A 8 4.53 -9.46 -27.89
CA THR A 8 3.90 -9.55 -26.57
C THR A 8 4.39 -8.43 -25.69
N PHE A 9 3.50 -7.88 -24.86
CA PHE A 9 3.83 -6.79 -23.96
C PHE A 9 2.95 -6.83 -22.71
N ASN A 10 3.56 -7.19 -21.57
CA ASN A 10 2.94 -6.93 -20.27
C ASN A 10 2.94 -5.41 -20.01
N ILE A 11 1.74 -4.81 -20.06
CA ILE A 11 1.59 -3.36 -19.98
C ILE A 11 1.48 -2.87 -18.53
N ASN A 12 1.32 -3.76 -17.55
CA ASN A 12 1.21 -3.43 -16.12
C ASN A 12 0.13 -2.36 -15.83
N GLY A 13 -1.00 -2.41 -16.54
CA GLY A 13 -2.10 -1.44 -16.43
C GLY A 13 -2.27 -0.60 -17.70
N ILE A 14 -3.24 -0.99 -18.54
CA ILE A 14 -3.42 -0.44 -19.89
C ILE A 14 -3.83 1.04 -19.87
N ASN A 15 -4.73 1.45 -18.98
CA ASN A 15 -5.22 2.84 -18.97
C ASN A 15 -4.15 3.83 -18.56
N ALA A 16 -3.32 3.48 -17.57
CA ALA A 16 -2.23 4.34 -17.11
C ALA A 16 -1.11 4.48 -18.14
N ARG A 17 -0.97 3.51 -19.06
CA ARG A 17 0.12 3.44 -20.04
C ARG A 17 -0.38 3.43 -21.49
N LEU A 18 -1.63 3.84 -21.70
CA LEU A 18 -2.23 3.95 -23.03
C LEU A 18 -1.40 4.87 -23.95
N PRO A 19 -0.89 6.04 -23.50
CA PRO A 19 -0.02 6.86 -24.33
C PRO A 19 1.25 6.12 -24.79
N ASN A 20 1.93 5.42 -23.88
CA ASN A 20 3.13 4.64 -24.21
C ASN A 20 2.81 3.51 -25.21
N LEU A 21 1.67 2.83 -25.04
CA LEU A 21 1.19 1.82 -25.97
C LEU A 21 0.95 2.42 -27.36
N LEU A 22 0.21 3.53 -27.45
CA LEU A 22 -0.12 4.16 -28.73
C LEU A 22 1.15 4.63 -29.45
N THR A 23 2.09 5.26 -28.75
CA THR A 23 3.40 5.66 -29.31
C THR A 23 4.17 4.46 -29.86
N TRP A 24 4.18 3.34 -29.14
CA TRP A 24 4.85 2.12 -29.59
C TRP A 24 4.13 1.47 -30.79
N LEU A 25 2.79 1.39 -30.77
CA LEU A 25 1.98 0.87 -31.88
C LEU A 25 2.13 1.71 -33.15
N GLU A 26 2.25 3.02 -33.02
CA GLU A 26 2.50 3.93 -34.13
C GLU A 26 3.91 3.73 -34.71
N ARG A 27 4.93 3.66 -33.84
CA ARG A 27 6.33 3.58 -34.25
C ARG A 27 6.73 2.20 -34.78
N GLU A 28 6.45 1.14 -34.03
CA GLU A 28 6.94 -0.21 -34.33
C GLU A 28 5.94 -1.02 -35.17
N ALA A 29 4.68 -0.57 -35.17
CA ALA A 29 3.59 -1.05 -36.02
C ALA A 29 3.53 -2.59 -36.18
N PRO A 30 3.50 -3.37 -35.08
CA PRO A 30 3.34 -4.81 -35.14
C PRO A 30 2.02 -5.21 -35.81
N ASP A 31 1.98 -6.34 -36.50
CA ASP A 31 0.74 -6.85 -37.10
C ASP A 31 -0.18 -7.51 -36.07
N ILE A 32 0.40 -8.12 -35.02
CA ILE A 32 -0.31 -8.80 -33.94
C ILE A 32 0.35 -8.44 -32.61
N VAL A 33 -0.43 -8.12 -31.58
CA VAL A 33 0.08 -7.83 -30.23
C VAL A 33 -0.71 -8.59 -29.17
N CYS A 34 -0.01 -9.31 -28.31
CA CYS A 34 -0.54 -9.87 -27.07
C CYS A 34 -0.25 -8.92 -25.90
N LEU A 35 -1.28 -8.39 -25.25
CA LEU A 35 -1.14 -7.57 -24.05
C LEU A 35 -1.46 -8.39 -22.80
N GLN A 36 -0.69 -8.18 -21.72
CA GLN A 36 -0.91 -8.81 -20.42
C GLN A 36 -1.00 -7.78 -19.30
N GLU A 37 -1.57 -8.21 -18.17
CA GLU A 37 -1.71 -7.41 -16.95
C GLU A 37 -2.45 -6.08 -17.23
N LEU A 38 -3.61 -6.18 -17.87
CA LEU A 38 -4.40 -5.01 -18.29
C LEU A 38 -4.85 -4.13 -17.12
N LYS A 39 -5.14 -4.70 -15.95
CA LYS A 39 -5.69 -3.98 -14.78
C LYS A 39 -6.89 -3.09 -15.12
N ALA A 40 -7.72 -3.57 -16.03
CA ALA A 40 -8.91 -2.90 -16.50
C ALA A 40 -9.99 -3.96 -16.74
N ALA A 41 -11.18 -3.77 -16.19
CA ALA A 41 -12.36 -4.54 -16.58
C ALA A 41 -12.71 -4.25 -18.05
N ASP A 42 -13.51 -5.12 -18.66
CA ASP A 42 -13.91 -4.99 -20.07
C ASP A 42 -14.52 -3.62 -20.40
N LYS A 43 -15.31 -3.06 -19.49
CA LYS A 43 -15.95 -1.74 -19.64
C LYS A 43 -14.96 -0.57 -19.67
N SER A 44 -13.78 -0.76 -19.08
CA SER A 44 -12.72 0.24 -18.94
C SER A 44 -11.56 0.00 -19.89
N PHE A 45 -11.66 -0.99 -20.78
CA PHE A 45 -10.64 -1.25 -21.78
C PHE A 45 -10.73 -0.19 -22.90
N PRO A 46 -9.61 0.46 -23.28
CA PRO A 46 -9.60 1.57 -24.23
C PRO A 46 -9.65 1.07 -25.68
N ALA A 47 -10.66 0.25 -26.03
CA ALA A 47 -10.80 -0.33 -27.37
C ALA A 47 -10.84 0.74 -28.46
N LYS A 48 -11.59 1.83 -28.23
CA LYS A 48 -11.76 2.92 -29.22
C LYS A 48 -10.44 3.59 -29.58
N ASP A 49 -9.56 3.84 -28.62
CA ASP A 49 -8.27 4.49 -28.86
C ASP A 49 -7.33 3.56 -29.64
N ILE A 50 -7.39 2.25 -29.35
CA ILE A 50 -6.61 1.22 -30.05
C ILE A 50 -7.14 1.01 -31.48
N GLU A 51 -8.46 0.98 -31.65
CA GLU A 51 -9.13 0.93 -32.96
C GLU A 51 -8.81 2.17 -33.78
N ALA A 52 -8.77 3.36 -33.16
CA ALA A 52 -8.36 4.60 -33.82
C ALA A 52 -6.89 4.57 -34.26
N ALA A 53 -6.03 3.81 -33.57
CA ALA A 53 -4.65 3.54 -34.00
C ALA A 53 -4.55 2.46 -35.11
N GLY A 54 -5.68 1.95 -35.61
CA GLY A 54 -5.72 0.99 -36.71
C GLY A 54 -5.68 -0.48 -36.28
N TYR A 55 -5.99 -0.80 -35.02
CA TYR A 55 -5.95 -2.16 -34.50
C TYR A 55 -7.34 -2.66 -34.09
N GLY A 56 -7.79 -3.76 -34.68
CA GLY A 56 -8.90 -4.51 -34.12
C GLY A 56 -8.47 -5.26 -32.87
N VAL A 57 -9.40 -5.50 -31.95
CA VAL A 57 -9.06 -6.01 -30.62
C VAL A 57 -10.07 -7.03 -30.09
N VAL A 58 -9.55 -8.09 -29.48
CA VAL A 58 -10.29 -8.98 -28.57
C VAL A 58 -9.58 -8.93 -27.23
N TYR A 59 -10.34 -8.76 -26.15
CA TYR A 59 -9.78 -8.61 -24.81
C TYR A 59 -10.63 -9.32 -23.78
N GLN A 60 -9.98 -9.75 -22.71
CA GLN A 60 -10.60 -10.26 -21.50
C GLN A 60 -9.96 -9.52 -20.32
N GLY A 61 -10.68 -8.52 -19.82
CA GLY A 61 -10.25 -7.61 -18.78
C GLY A 61 -10.63 -8.08 -17.37
N GLN A 62 -9.85 -7.64 -16.40
CA GLN A 62 -10.13 -7.75 -14.97
C GLN A 62 -9.50 -6.55 -14.26
N THR A 63 -10.18 -6.00 -13.25
CA THR A 63 -9.79 -4.74 -12.59
C THR A 63 -8.44 -4.80 -11.86
N ALA A 64 -8.05 -5.98 -11.37
CA ALA A 64 -6.82 -6.18 -10.61
C ALA A 64 -5.67 -6.73 -11.49
N TRP A 65 -4.71 -7.42 -10.87
CA TRP A 65 -3.47 -8.01 -11.41
C TRP A 65 -3.59 -8.87 -12.68
N ASN A 66 -4.72 -8.96 -13.37
CA ASN A 66 -4.96 -9.84 -14.51
C ASN A 66 -5.41 -9.04 -15.75
N GLY A 67 -5.76 -9.78 -16.79
CA GLY A 67 -6.30 -9.26 -18.04
C GLY A 67 -5.35 -9.56 -19.19
N VAL A 68 -5.93 -9.95 -20.32
CA VAL A 68 -5.21 -10.25 -21.56
C VAL A 68 -5.94 -9.67 -22.77
N ALA A 69 -5.21 -9.22 -23.78
CA ALA A 69 -5.81 -8.78 -25.04
C ALA A 69 -4.96 -9.22 -26.24
N ILE A 70 -5.62 -9.41 -27.38
CA ILE A 70 -5.00 -9.64 -28.67
C ILE A 70 -5.41 -8.50 -29.59
N LEU A 71 -4.43 -7.75 -30.08
CA LEU A 71 -4.61 -6.71 -31.10
C LEU A 71 -4.18 -7.26 -32.46
N ALA A 72 -4.87 -6.85 -33.52
CA ALA A 72 -4.42 -7.10 -34.89
C ALA A 72 -4.53 -5.82 -35.73
N ARG A 73 -3.42 -5.43 -36.37
CA ARG A 73 -3.40 -4.25 -37.24
C ARG A 73 -4.23 -4.49 -38.49
N ASP A 74 -5.08 -3.52 -38.84
CA ASP A 74 -5.96 -3.53 -40.02
C ASP A 74 -6.87 -4.77 -40.12
N ALA A 75 -7.14 -5.45 -39.00
CA ALA A 75 -7.96 -6.64 -38.95
C ALA A 75 -8.61 -6.80 -37.58
N GLN A 76 -9.81 -7.36 -37.53
CA GLN A 76 -10.42 -7.78 -36.27
C GLN A 76 -9.96 -9.21 -35.94
N PRO A 77 -9.29 -9.45 -34.80
CA PRO A 77 -8.98 -10.81 -34.36
C PRO A 77 -10.27 -11.60 -34.16
N LEU A 78 -10.28 -12.86 -34.61
CA LEU A 78 -11.41 -13.75 -34.44
C LEU A 78 -11.21 -14.59 -33.19
N GLU A 79 -11.98 -14.32 -32.14
CA GLU A 79 -11.91 -15.07 -30.89
C GLU A 79 -12.16 -16.56 -31.12
N ILE A 80 -11.25 -17.39 -30.63
CA ILE A 80 -11.40 -18.85 -30.60
C ILE A 80 -11.89 -19.27 -29.22
N ARG A 81 -11.26 -18.77 -28.14
CA ARG A 81 -11.66 -19.09 -26.76
C ARG A 81 -11.08 -18.17 -25.70
N ARG A 82 -11.72 -18.22 -24.52
CA ARG A 82 -11.33 -17.55 -23.27
C ARG A 82 -11.08 -18.59 -22.18
N GLY A 83 -10.06 -18.37 -21.34
CA GLY A 83 -9.65 -19.31 -20.28
C GLY A 83 -8.99 -20.58 -20.83
N LEU A 84 -8.48 -21.48 -19.99
CA LEU A 84 -7.85 -22.76 -20.40
C LEU A 84 -8.87 -23.92 -20.37
N PRO A 85 -8.79 -24.92 -21.27
CA PRO A 85 -9.69 -26.07 -21.24
C PRO A 85 -9.39 -26.94 -20.03
N GLY A 86 -10.43 -27.53 -19.44
CA GLY A 86 -10.33 -28.30 -18.20
C GLY A 86 -10.13 -27.44 -16.94
N ASN A 87 -10.17 -26.10 -17.06
CA ASN A 87 -10.07 -25.16 -15.95
C ASN A 87 -11.20 -24.09 -16.02
N GLU A 88 -12.41 -24.50 -16.40
CA GLU A 88 -13.55 -23.62 -16.67
C GLU A 88 -14.08 -22.91 -15.42
N SER A 89 -13.77 -23.43 -14.23
CA SER A 89 -14.13 -22.82 -12.95
C SER A 89 -13.21 -21.64 -12.58
N ASP A 90 -12.06 -21.50 -13.24
CA ASP A 90 -11.14 -20.39 -12.99
C ASP A 90 -11.65 -19.10 -13.63
N LYS A 91 -11.95 -18.13 -12.77
CA LYS A 91 -12.48 -16.82 -13.17
C LYS A 91 -11.38 -15.80 -13.51
N GLN A 92 -10.11 -16.17 -13.43
CA GLN A 92 -9.01 -15.23 -13.68
C GLN A 92 -8.80 -15.03 -15.18
N ALA A 93 -8.83 -13.76 -15.62
CA ALA A 93 -8.63 -13.36 -17.01
C ALA A 93 -7.14 -13.47 -17.41
N ARG A 94 -6.68 -14.70 -17.66
CA ARG A 94 -5.25 -15.02 -17.89
C ARG A 94 -4.94 -15.67 -19.23
N TYR A 95 -5.95 -16.04 -20.00
CA TYR A 95 -5.75 -16.73 -21.27
C TYR A 95 -6.82 -16.32 -22.29
N LEU A 96 -6.37 -15.94 -23.48
CA LEU A 96 -7.22 -15.59 -24.61
C LEU A 96 -6.59 -16.14 -25.88
N GLU A 97 -7.41 -16.72 -26.74
CA GLU A 97 -6.98 -17.30 -28.01
C GLU A 97 -7.80 -16.71 -29.15
N ALA A 98 -7.13 -16.29 -30.22
CA ALA A 98 -7.78 -15.74 -31.41
C ALA A 98 -6.99 -16.06 -32.68
N ALA A 99 -7.67 -16.11 -33.81
CA ALA A 99 -7.04 -16.14 -35.13
C ALA A 99 -6.87 -14.71 -35.67
N ALA A 100 -5.65 -14.36 -36.10
CA ALA A 100 -5.35 -13.08 -36.73
C ALA A 100 -4.28 -13.27 -37.82
N HIS A 101 -4.47 -12.64 -38.98
CA HIS A 101 -3.54 -12.72 -40.13
C HIS A 101 -3.11 -14.15 -40.53
N GLY A 102 -4.00 -15.13 -40.35
CA GLY A 102 -3.74 -16.55 -40.66
C GLY A 102 -2.87 -17.28 -39.62
N VAL A 103 -2.74 -16.72 -38.41
CA VAL A 103 -2.02 -17.29 -37.27
C VAL A 103 -3.00 -17.47 -36.12
N ILE A 104 -2.94 -18.61 -35.44
CA ILE A 104 -3.60 -18.80 -34.15
C ILE A 104 -2.68 -18.22 -33.07
N VAL A 105 -3.21 -17.28 -32.30
CA VAL A 105 -2.49 -16.53 -31.29
C VAL A 105 -3.10 -16.88 -29.94
N ALA A 106 -2.29 -17.45 -29.07
CA ALA A 106 -2.68 -17.75 -27.70
C ALA A 106 -1.91 -16.81 -26.76
N CYS A 107 -2.62 -15.79 -26.28
CA CYS A 107 -2.15 -14.79 -25.34
C CYS A 107 -2.33 -15.27 -23.91
N LEU A 108 -1.26 -15.27 -23.12
CA LEU A 108 -1.31 -15.75 -21.73
C LEU A 108 -0.64 -14.82 -20.72
N TYR A 109 -1.16 -14.83 -19.49
CA TYR A 109 -0.56 -14.19 -18.32
C TYR A 109 -0.50 -15.20 -17.17
N LEU A 110 0.60 -15.96 -17.13
CA LEU A 110 0.76 -17.08 -16.22
C LEU A 110 0.85 -16.58 -14.76
N PRO A 111 0.22 -17.26 -13.78
CA PRO A 111 0.25 -16.80 -12.40
C PRO A 111 1.66 -16.65 -11.83
N ASN A 112 1.94 -15.52 -11.16
CA ASN A 112 3.25 -15.26 -10.56
C ASN A 112 3.67 -16.36 -9.55
N GLY A 113 2.74 -16.75 -8.66
CA GLY A 113 2.91 -17.86 -7.72
C GLY A 113 3.61 -17.53 -6.39
N ASN A 114 3.99 -16.28 -6.13
CA ASN A 114 4.55 -15.89 -4.84
C ASN A 114 3.46 -15.64 -3.76
N PRO A 115 3.73 -15.95 -2.48
CA PRO A 115 4.95 -16.61 -1.99
C PRO A 115 4.95 -18.12 -2.26
N ARG A 116 6.15 -18.70 -2.39
CA ARG A 116 6.40 -20.14 -2.47
C ARG A 116 7.18 -20.65 -1.24
N PRO A 117 6.86 -21.84 -0.69
CA PRO A 117 5.68 -22.67 -1.01
C PRO A 117 4.39 -22.04 -0.50
N GLY A 118 3.24 -22.52 -0.98
CA GLY A 118 1.93 -22.07 -0.53
C GLY A 118 0.84 -22.12 -1.62
N PRO A 119 -0.42 -21.81 -1.26
CA PRO A 119 -1.58 -22.02 -2.13
C PRO A 119 -1.51 -21.24 -3.45
N LYS A 120 -0.79 -20.11 -3.49
CA LYS A 120 -0.56 -19.35 -4.73
C LYS A 120 0.40 -20.06 -5.68
N PHE A 121 1.41 -20.73 -5.15
CA PHE A 121 2.34 -21.52 -5.94
C PHE A 121 1.68 -22.82 -6.44
N ASP A 122 0.85 -23.45 -5.59
CA ASP A 122 0.08 -24.63 -5.99
C ASP A 122 -0.91 -24.28 -7.11
N TYR A 123 -1.60 -23.14 -7.01
CA TYR A 123 -2.45 -22.60 -8.09
C TYR A 123 -1.65 -22.35 -9.37
N LYS A 124 -0.44 -21.77 -9.28
CA LYS A 124 0.44 -21.57 -10.44
C LYS A 124 0.73 -22.88 -11.15
N LEU A 125 1.16 -23.92 -10.42
CA LEU A 125 1.51 -25.21 -11.00
C LEU A 125 0.28 -25.90 -11.62
N ALA A 126 -0.88 -25.84 -10.95
CA ALA A 126 -2.12 -26.39 -11.48
C ALA A 126 -2.53 -25.68 -12.79
N TRP A 127 -2.52 -24.35 -12.80
CA TRP A 127 -2.82 -23.56 -13.99
C TRP A 127 -1.85 -23.87 -15.14
N PHE A 128 -0.55 -24.00 -14.84
CA PHE A 128 0.47 -24.34 -15.83
C PHE A 128 0.27 -25.75 -16.40
N GLN A 129 -0.17 -26.70 -15.58
CA GLN A 129 -0.50 -28.05 -16.05
C GLN A 129 -1.66 -28.03 -17.08
N HIS A 130 -2.69 -27.22 -16.86
CA HIS A 130 -3.75 -27.02 -17.87
C HIS A 130 -3.22 -26.38 -19.16
N LEU A 131 -2.29 -25.42 -19.04
CA LEU A 131 -1.64 -24.82 -20.20
C LEU A 131 -0.83 -25.86 -20.98
N ILE A 132 -0.05 -26.71 -20.32
CA ILE A 132 0.76 -27.76 -20.96
C ILE A 132 -0.12 -28.73 -21.75
N GLU A 133 -1.27 -29.13 -21.19
CA GLU A 133 -2.19 -30.04 -21.87
C GLU A 133 -2.81 -29.39 -23.12
N HIS A 134 -3.31 -28.17 -22.99
CA HIS A 134 -3.88 -27.44 -24.14
C HIS A 134 -2.82 -27.12 -25.20
N ALA A 135 -1.63 -26.71 -24.78
CA ALA A 135 -0.53 -26.38 -25.67
C ALA A 135 -0.12 -27.56 -26.55
N ARG A 136 -0.29 -28.82 -26.11
CA ARG A 136 -0.02 -29.99 -26.94
C ARG A 136 -0.93 -30.03 -28.18
N THR A 137 -2.19 -29.64 -28.02
CA THR A 137 -3.17 -29.58 -29.12
C THR A 137 -2.80 -28.49 -30.13
N LEU A 138 -2.37 -27.33 -29.62
CA LEU A 138 -1.92 -26.20 -30.43
C LEU A 138 -0.59 -26.48 -31.14
N GLN A 139 0.33 -27.19 -30.47
CA GLN A 139 1.61 -27.59 -31.03
C GLN A 139 1.43 -28.55 -32.20
N ALA A 140 0.53 -29.52 -32.07
CA ALA A 140 0.21 -30.51 -33.08
C ALA A 140 -0.63 -29.96 -34.25
N SER A 141 -1.15 -28.74 -34.14
CA SER A 141 -1.93 -28.09 -35.18
C SER A 141 -1.11 -27.89 -36.46
N GLU A 142 -1.72 -28.18 -37.62
CA GLU A 142 -1.15 -27.88 -38.92
C GLU A 142 -1.18 -26.37 -39.25
N HIS A 143 -1.96 -25.59 -38.50
CA HIS A 143 -2.00 -24.15 -38.62
C HIS A 143 -0.78 -23.50 -37.94
N PRO A 144 -0.30 -22.35 -38.43
CA PRO A 144 0.71 -21.57 -37.72
C PRO A 144 0.18 -21.10 -36.35
N VAL A 145 0.87 -21.43 -35.27
CA VAL A 145 0.48 -21.06 -33.91
C VAL A 145 1.63 -20.40 -33.16
N VAL A 146 1.29 -19.37 -32.39
CA VAL A 146 2.18 -18.73 -31.42
C VAL A 146 1.55 -18.71 -30.03
N LEU A 147 2.29 -19.20 -29.03
CA LEU A 147 2.01 -18.93 -27.61
C LEU A 147 2.82 -17.70 -27.20
N ALA A 148 2.16 -16.62 -26.80
CA ALA A 148 2.80 -15.35 -26.50
C ALA A 148 2.31 -14.79 -25.17
N GLY A 149 3.22 -14.30 -24.33
CA GLY A 149 2.81 -13.71 -23.06
C GLY A 149 3.93 -13.59 -22.04
N ASP A 150 3.55 -13.12 -20.85
CA ASP A 150 4.35 -13.19 -19.64
C ASP A 150 4.09 -14.53 -18.95
N PHE A 151 5.11 -15.38 -18.99
CA PHE A 151 5.07 -16.72 -18.41
C PHE A 151 5.36 -16.70 -16.92
N ASN A 152 5.79 -15.59 -16.31
CA ASN A 152 6.22 -15.57 -14.91
C ASN A 152 7.15 -16.76 -14.58
N VAL A 153 8.06 -17.11 -15.49
CA VAL A 153 9.05 -18.18 -15.32
C VAL A 153 10.35 -17.71 -15.94
N VAL A 154 11.44 -17.85 -15.19
CA VAL A 154 12.80 -17.64 -15.70
C VAL A 154 13.33 -19.01 -16.12
N PRO A 155 13.48 -19.30 -17.44
CA PRO A 155 13.74 -20.67 -17.90
C PRO A 155 15.06 -21.24 -17.39
N THR A 156 16.14 -20.46 -17.47
CA THR A 156 17.48 -20.87 -17.04
C THR A 156 18.18 -19.76 -16.26
N ASP A 157 19.33 -20.05 -15.64
CA ASP A 157 20.13 -19.01 -14.98
C ASP A 157 20.75 -18.01 -15.96
N PHE A 158 20.78 -18.33 -17.26
CA PHE A 158 21.20 -17.40 -18.30
C PHE A 158 20.14 -16.32 -18.58
N ASP A 159 18.89 -16.56 -18.16
CA ASP A 159 17.74 -15.71 -18.41
C ASP A 159 17.46 -14.69 -17.28
N ILE A 160 18.43 -14.50 -16.39
CA ILE A 160 18.33 -13.60 -15.24
C ILE A 160 19.70 -13.00 -14.93
N TYR A 161 19.70 -11.77 -14.43
CA TYR A 161 20.88 -11.18 -13.79
C TYR A 161 21.28 -11.92 -12.50
N ASN A 162 21.95 -11.29 -11.54
CA ASN A 162 22.38 -11.96 -10.30
C ASN A 162 21.23 -12.67 -9.55
N THR A 163 21.19 -14.00 -9.67
CA THR A 163 20.06 -14.84 -9.25
C THR A 163 19.85 -14.91 -7.74
N ARG A 164 20.85 -14.53 -6.93
CA ARG A 164 20.84 -14.73 -5.46
C ARG A 164 19.64 -14.10 -4.76
N SER A 165 19.15 -12.96 -5.26
CA SER A 165 17.98 -12.29 -4.68
C SER A 165 16.65 -12.90 -5.10
N TRP A 166 16.64 -13.67 -6.19
CA TRP A 166 15.47 -14.30 -6.81
C TRP A 166 15.35 -15.80 -6.55
N LEU A 167 16.35 -16.44 -5.91
CA LEU A 167 16.39 -17.89 -5.66
C LEU A 167 15.14 -18.47 -5.00
N LYS A 168 14.37 -17.63 -4.33
CA LYS A 168 13.19 -18.04 -3.56
C LYS A 168 11.90 -17.52 -4.19
N ASP A 169 12.01 -16.82 -5.30
CA ASP A 169 10.90 -16.31 -6.08
C ASP A 169 10.31 -17.46 -6.88
N ALA A 170 8.98 -17.57 -6.89
CA ALA A 170 8.21 -18.58 -7.64
C ALA A 170 8.62 -18.71 -9.12
N LEU A 171 9.18 -17.67 -9.73
CA LEU A 171 9.64 -17.65 -11.12
C LEU A 171 10.84 -18.59 -11.39
N LEU A 172 11.72 -18.79 -10.41
CA LEU A 172 12.99 -19.53 -10.58
C LEU A 172 12.94 -20.97 -10.06
N GLN A 173 11.79 -21.39 -9.57
CA GLN A 173 11.68 -22.61 -8.78
C GLN A 173 11.77 -23.82 -9.70
N PRO A 174 12.43 -24.92 -9.27
CA PRO A 174 12.60 -26.09 -10.12
C PRO A 174 11.30 -26.55 -10.78
N GLU A 175 10.21 -26.57 -10.03
CA GLU A 175 8.89 -27.01 -10.51
C GLU A 175 8.30 -26.07 -11.58
N SER A 176 8.54 -24.75 -11.44
CA SER A 176 8.16 -23.78 -12.48
C SER A 176 8.99 -23.97 -13.75
N ARG A 177 10.31 -24.16 -13.59
CA ARG A 177 11.25 -24.39 -14.70
C ARG A 177 10.98 -25.71 -15.40
N GLU A 178 10.67 -26.77 -14.63
CA GLU A 178 10.28 -28.09 -15.13
C GLU A 178 8.98 -28.02 -15.92
N CYS A 179 7.97 -27.27 -15.47
CA CYS A 179 6.75 -27.06 -16.25
C CYS A 179 7.04 -26.35 -17.58
N TYR A 180 7.89 -25.32 -17.58
CA TYR A 180 8.30 -24.64 -18.81
C TYR A 180 9.12 -25.56 -19.73
N GLN A 181 10.02 -26.37 -19.17
CA GLN A 181 10.79 -27.35 -19.94
C GLN A 181 9.87 -28.41 -20.56
N ARG A 182 8.92 -28.95 -19.80
CA ARG A 182 7.90 -29.89 -20.30
C ARG A 182 7.04 -29.30 -21.41
N LEU A 183 6.81 -27.98 -21.40
CA LEU A 183 6.17 -27.29 -22.50
C LEU A 183 7.07 -27.30 -23.74
N LEU A 184 8.35 -26.91 -23.61
CA LEU A 184 9.31 -26.93 -24.73
C LEU A 184 9.55 -28.34 -25.29
N ASP A 185 9.56 -29.36 -24.44
CA ASP A 185 9.76 -30.76 -24.84
C ASP A 185 8.65 -31.28 -25.78
N GLN A 186 7.52 -30.59 -25.89
CA GLN A 186 6.50 -30.87 -26.91
C GLN A 186 6.96 -30.50 -28.33
N GLY A 187 8.06 -29.76 -28.47
CA GLY A 187 8.59 -29.29 -29.76
C GLY A 187 8.24 -27.83 -30.09
N TRP A 188 7.95 -27.01 -29.08
CA TRP A 188 7.82 -25.56 -29.25
C TRP A 188 9.20 -24.90 -29.44
N VAL A 189 9.29 -23.91 -30.34
CA VAL A 189 10.53 -23.14 -30.54
C VAL A 189 10.44 -21.82 -29.75
N ASP A 190 11.29 -21.67 -28.72
CA ASP A 190 11.51 -20.39 -28.02
C ASP A 190 12.27 -19.44 -28.96
N SER A 191 11.54 -18.50 -29.58
CA SER A 191 12.05 -17.67 -30.67
C SER A 191 13.26 -16.81 -30.31
N LEU A 192 13.27 -16.19 -29.13
CA LEU A 192 14.41 -15.39 -28.67
C LEU A 192 15.65 -16.27 -28.46
N ARG A 193 15.52 -17.37 -27.71
CA ARG A 193 16.65 -18.26 -27.42
C ARG A 193 17.15 -18.98 -28.68
N HIS A 194 16.25 -19.28 -29.62
CA HIS A 194 16.60 -19.91 -30.89
C HIS A 194 17.48 -19.01 -31.77
N LEU A 195 17.17 -17.70 -31.86
CA LEU A 195 17.93 -16.76 -32.68
C LEU A 195 19.13 -16.17 -31.96
N HIS A 196 19.06 -16.04 -30.64
CA HIS A 196 20.08 -15.42 -29.80
C HIS A 196 20.57 -16.40 -28.71
N PRO A 197 21.19 -17.54 -29.08
CA PRO A 197 21.55 -18.59 -28.14
C PRO A 197 22.57 -18.12 -27.09
N GLU A 198 23.47 -17.21 -27.47
CA GLU A 198 24.58 -16.72 -26.64
C GLU A 198 24.36 -15.30 -26.10
N GLU A 199 23.25 -14.63 -26.47
CA GLU A 199 22.97 -13.27 -25.99
C GLU A 199 22.05 -13.29 -24.78
N GLN A 200 22.43 -12.54 -23.75
CA GLN A 200 21.62 -12.35 -22.57
C GLN A 200 20.61 -11.22 -22.80
N LEU A 201 19.41 -11.60 -23.20
CA LEU A 201 18.28 -10.70 -23.42
C LEU A 201 17.34 -10.75 -22.22
N PHE A 202 16.94 -9.58 -21.71
CA PHE A 202 15.93 -9.44 -20.67
C PHE A 202 14.69 -8.76 -21.24
N THR A 203 13.54 -9.06 -20.64
CA THR A 203 12.23 -8.52 -21.02
C THR A 203 11.57 -7.76 -19.86
N TYR A 204 12.09 -7.93 -18.64
CA TYR A 204 11.57 -7.35 -17.39
C TYR A 204 12.70 -6.74 -16.53
N TRP A 205 12.43 -5.57 -15.93
CA TRP A 205 13.30 -4.89 -14.96
C TRP A 205 12.47 -4.20 -13.88
N ASP A 206 12.63 -4.65 -12.63
CA ASP A 206 11.94 -4.03 -11.50
C ASP A 206 12.31 -2.55 -11.33
N TYR A 207 11.42 -1.79 -10.67
CA TYR A 207 11.60 -0.34 -10.46
C TYR A 207 12.66 0.03 -9.41
N PHE A 208 13.21 -0.94 -8.68
CA PHE A 208 14.09 -0.69 -7.55
C PHE A 208 15.56 -0.73 -7.97
N ARG A 209 16.43 -0.19 -7.09
CA ARG A 209 17.89 -0.38 -7.13
C ARG A 209 18.58 -0.04 -8.46
N ARG A 210 17.95 0.77 -9.30
CA ARG A 210 18.44 1.13 -10.64
C ARG A 210 18.64 -0.09 -11.56
N HIS A 211 17.79 -1.12 -11.44
CA HIS A 211 17.93 -2.35 -12.24
C HIS A 211 17.79 -2.11 -13.75
N TRP A 212 16.95 -1.16 -14.17
CA TRP A 212 16.93 -0.71 -15.57
C TRP A 212 18.29 -0.13 -16.01
N GLN A 213 18.84 0.82 -15.26
CA GLN A 213 20.10 1.50 -15.63
C GLN A 213 21.33 0.58 -15.59
N THR A 214 21.25 -0.50 -14.81
CA THR A 214 22.33 -1.51 -14.70
C THR A 214 22.06 -2.75 -15.54
N ASN A 215 21.00 -2.73 -16.37
CA ASN A 215 20.51 -3.85 -17.16
C ASN A 215 20.41 -5.17 -16.34
N SER A 216 19.92 -5.08 -15.11
CA SER A 216 19.72 -6.20 -14.19
C SER A 216 18.28 -6.71 -14.31
N GLY A 217 18.00 -7.54 -15.32
CA GLY A 217 16.65 -7.95 -15.68
C GLY A 217 16.38 -9.46 -15.69
N LEU A 218 15.15 -9.83 -16.04
CA LEU A 218 14.68 -11.20 -16.24
C LEU A 218 14.14 -11.36 -17.66
N ARG A 219 14.28 -12.55 -18.24
CA ARG A 219 13.53 -12.96 -19.45
C ARG A 219 12.38 -13.85 -19.02
N ILE A 220 11.18 -13.28 -19.02
CA ILE A 220 9.93 -13.95 -18.62
C ILE A 220 8.80 -13.76 -19.63
N ASP A 221 9.00 -12.89 -20.62
CA ASP A 221 8.10 -12.72 -21.76
C ASP A 221 8.60 -13.55 -22.93
N HIS A 222 7.76 -14.44 -23.46
CA HIS A 222 8.17 -15.41 -24.48
C HIS A 222 7.18 -15.45 -25.64
N LEU A 223 7.70 -15.71 -26.85
CA LEU A 223 6.91 -16.11 -28.01
C LEU A 223 7.40 -17.49 -28.47
N LEU A 224 6.58 -18.51 -28.22
CA LEU A 224 6.84 -19.90 -28.59
C LEU A 224 6.12 -20.24 -29.89
N LEU A 225 6.85 -20.77 -30.86
CA LEU A 225 6.33 -21.07 -32.20
C LEU A 225 6.15 -22.57 -32.40
N ASN A 226 5.02 -22.99 -32.97
CA ASN A 226 4.82 -24.38 -33.33
C ASN A 226 5.62 -24.76 -34.60
N PRO A 227 5.73 -26.05 -34.96
CA PRO A 227 6.49 -26.49 -36.14
C PRO A 227 5.99 -25.92 -37.47
N ALA A 228 4.71 -25.52 -37.57
CA ALA A 228 4.16 -24.90 -38.77
C ALA A 228 4.67 -23.45 -38.95
N LEU A 229 4.85 -22.71 -37.85
CA LEU A 229 5.27 -21.31 -37.85
C LEU A 229 6.79 -21.13 -37.76
N ALA A 230 7.48 -21.94 -36.94
CA ALA A 230 8.90 -21.79 -36.66
C ALA A 230 9.82 -21.69 -37.91
N PRO A 231 9.60 -22.44 -39.01
CA PRO A 231 10.42 -22.32 -40.21
C PRO A 231 10.37 -20.94 -40.87
N TYR A 232 9.41 -20.08 -40.54
CA TYR A 232 9.27 -18.74 -41.11
C TYR A 232 9.88 -17.64 -40.23
N LEU A 233 10.32 -17.96 -39.00
CA LEU A 233 10.97 -17.03 -38.09
C LEU A 233 12.21 -16.41 -38.74
N ALA A 234 12.22 -15.09 -38.88
CA ALA A 234 13.29 -14.35 -39.54
C ALA A 234 14.16 -13.54 -38.56
N SER A 235 13.54 -12.93 -37.56
CA SER A 235 14.22 -12.15 -36.52
C SER A 235 13.38 -12.14 -35.24
N ALA A 236 14.00 -11.82 -34.11
CA ALA A 236 13.33 -11.62 -32.83
C ALA A 236 14.11 -10.60 -31.99
N GLY A 237 13.43 -9.90 -31.09
CA GLY A 237 14.05 -8.87 -30.28
C GLY A 237 13.17 -8.33 -29.17
N VAL A 238 13.70 -7.32 -28.47
CA VAL A 238 13.03 -6.62 -27.38
C VAL A 238 13.15 -5.12 -27.61
N ASP A 239 12.03 -4.41 -27.64
CA ASP A 239 11.99 -2.95 -27.82
C ASP A 239 12.28 -2.24 -26.48
N THR A 240 13.50 -2.39 -25.99
CA THR A 240 13.93 -1.90 -24.67
C THR A 240 13.82 -0.38 -24.52
N TRP A 241 13.78 0.37 -25.62
CA TRP A 241 13.58 1.82 -25.60
C TRP A 241 12.28 2.21 -24.90
N VAL A 242 11.22 1.39 -25.00
CA VAL A 242 9.93 1.62 -24.33
C VAL A 242 10.09 1.62 -22.81
N ARG A 243 11.06 0.87 -22.28
CA ARG A 243 11.37 0.84 -20.84
C ARG A 243 12.10 2.09 -20.35
N GLY A 244 12.67 2.86 -21.28
CA GLY A 244 13.36 4.14 -21.03
C GLY A 244 12.45 5.37 -21.09
N GLU A 245 11.20 5.22 -21.53
CA GLU A 245 10.20 6.30 -21.58
C GLU A 245 9.71 6.69 -20.18
N ASP A 246 9.00 7.82 -20.08
CA ASP A 246 8.34 8.24 -18.84
C ASP A 246 7.17 7.29 -18.50
N HIS A 247 6.98 7.04 -17.20
CA HIS A 247 5.99 6.11 -16.65
C HIS A 247 5.93 4.72 -17.35
N PRO A 248 7.08 4.06 -17.60
CA PRO A 248 7.13 2.86 -18.42
C PRO A 248 6.54 1.66 -17.66
N SER A 249 6.11 0.64 -18.39
CA SER A 249 5.95 -0.71 -17.81
C SER A 249 7.31 -1.19 -17.27
N ASP A 250 7.31 -2.06 -16.26
CA ASP A 250 8.50 -2.80 -15.84
C ASP A 250 8.91 -3.87 -16.86
N HIS A 251 8.07 -4.13 -17.87
CA HIS A 251 8.41 -4.95 -19.04
C HIS A 251 8.70 -4.09 -20.28
N ALA A 252 9.37 -4.69 -21.26
CA ALA A 252 9.53 -4.15 -22.61
C ALA A 252 8.85 -5.06 -23.65
N PRO A 253 8.27 -4.51 -24.73
CA PRO A 253 7.66 -5.32 -25.78
C PRO A 253 8.68 -6.28 -26.39
N THR A 254 8.31 -7.56 -26.45
CA THR A 254 9.11 -8.63 -27.04
C THR A 254 8.47 -9.09 -28.32
N TRP A 255 9.23 -9.27 -29.41
CA TRP A 255 8.65 -9.49 -30.72
C TRP A 255 9.42 -10.48 -31.59
N VAL A 256 8.74 -10.99 -32.60
CA VAL A 256 9.29 -11.80 -33.69
C VAL A 256 8.85 -11.24 -35.05
N GLU A 257 9.70 -11.36 -36.06
CA GLU A 257 9.29 -11.18 -37.46
C GLU A 257 9.20 -12.54 -38.15
N ILE A 258 8.06 -12.76 -38.79
CA ILE A 258 7.74 -13.91 -39.61
C ILE A 258 7.89 -13.49 -41.07
N SER A 259 8.65 -14.26 -41.83
CA SER A 259 8.88 -14.03 -43.26
C SER A 259 7.88 -14.78 -44.14
N SER A 260 7.78 -14.39 -45.41
CA SER A 260 6.89 -15.05 -46.36
C SER A 260 7.43 -16.37 -46.94
N ARG A 261 8.71 -16.66 -46.73
CA ARG A 261 9.42 -17.86 -47.22
C ARG A 261 10.00 -18.62 -46.04
N LYS A 262 10.02 -19.96 -46.11
CA LYS A 262 10.71 -20.76 -45.09
C LYS A 262 12.20 -20.45 -45.11
N GLN A 263 12.80 -20.25 -43.94
CA GLN A 263 14.24 -20.21 -43.76
C GLN A 263 14.81 -21.57 -44.12
N LYS A 264 15.82 -21.60 -44.99
CA LYS A 264 16.59 -22.82 -45.24
C LYS A 264 17.38 -23.14 -43.96
N ARG A 265 17.34 -24.38 -43.49
CA ARG A 265 18.19 -24.83 -42.37
C ARG A 265 19.65 -24.54 -42.72
N GLY A 266 20.22 -23.53 -42.05
CA GLY A 266 21.62 -23.13 -42.15
C GLY A 266 21.90 -21.95 -43.10
N GLN A 267 21.91 -20.73 -42.56
CA GLN A 267 22.91 -19.68 -42.82
C GLN A 267 22.51 -18.37 -42.12
N THR A 268 23.26 -18.02 -41.08
CA THR A 268 23.37 -16.66 -40.54
C THR A 268 24.12 -15.78 -41.55
N GLY A 269 23.56 -14.61 -41.93
CA GLY A 269 24.33 -13.53 -42.56
C GLY A 269 23.65 -12.69 -43.65
N LYS A 270 23.41 -11.41 -43.31
CA LYS A 270 23.45 -10.18 -44.15
C LYS A 270 22.50 -9.95 -45.35
N ARG A 271 21.80 -8.81 -45.20
CA ARG A 271 21.54 -7.68 -46.13
C ARG A 271 20.45 -7.75 -47.22
N GLN A 272 19.56 -6.75 -47.10
CA GLN A 272 19.06 -5.76 -48.07
C GLN A 272 18.57 -6.21 -49.45
N GLY A 273 17.41 -5.68 -49.86
CA GLY A 273 17.11 -5.46 -51.28
C GLY A 273 15.63 -5.37 -51.64
N GLN A 274 15.24 -4.18 -52.07
CA GLN A 274 13.98 -3.72 -52.65
C GLN A 274 13.39 -4.57 -53.80
N GLY A 275 12.09 -4.32 -54.09
CA GLY A 275 11.52 -4.42 -55.46
C GLY A 275 10.32 -5.37 -55.55
N THR A 276 9.08 -4.89 -55.41
CA THR A 276 8.17 -4.36 -56.45
C THR A 276 7.44 -5.41 -57.31
N ARG A 277 6.08 -5.33 -57.26
CA ARG A 277 5.08 -5.51 -58.34
C ARG A 277 4.90 -6.97 -58.83
N THR A 278 3.73 -7.52 -59.16
CA THR A 278 2.42 -7.05 -59.67
C THR A 278 1.48 -8.26 -59.61
N ALA A 279 0.25 -8.15 -59.08
CA ALA A 279 -1.01 -7.87 -59.78
C ALA A 279 -1.56 -8.99 -60.70
N SER A 280 -2.76 -9.49 -60.36
CA SER A 280 -3.89 -9.96 -61.20
C SER A 280 -4.68 -11.01 -60.40
N SER A 281 -5.88 -10.69 -59.88
CA SER A 281 -7.20 -10.72 -60.57
C SER A 281 -7.59 -12.15 -60.98
N ALA A 282 -8.77 -12.68 -60.79
CA ALA A 282 -10.08 -12.19 -60.34
C ALA A 282 -10.95 -13.44 -60.10
N GLY A 283 -12.11 -13.28 -59.46
CA GLY A 283 -13.18 -14.27 -59.56
C GLY A 283 -14.00 -14.45 -58.29
N SER A 284 -14.84 -13.47 -57.99
CA SER A 284 -16.03 -13.63 -57.15
C SER A 284 -16.96 -14.71 -57.74
N PRO A 285 -17.84 -15.35 -56.95
CA PRO A 285 -19.12 -14.69 -56.64
C PRO A 285 -19.60 -14.85 -55.18
N GLU A 286 -20.12 -13.73 -54.67
CA GLU A 286 -21.16 -13.58 -53.64
C GLU A 286 -22.53 -14.11 -54.13
N PRO A 287 -23.63 -14.08 -53.33
CA PRO A 287 -23.79 -14.49 -51.93
C PRO A 287 -25.11 -15.30 -51.74
N GLU A 288 -25.32 -15.90 -50.58
CA GLU A 288 -26.69 -16.21 -50.13
C GLU A 288 -26.89 -15.79 -48.68
N LYS A 289 -27.97 -15.02 -48.45
CA LYS A 289 -28.27 -14.30 -47.20
C LYS A 289 -28.94 -15.20 -46.15
N PRO A 290 -28.84 -14.81 -44.87
CA PRO A 290 -29.27 -15.63 -43.73
C PRO A 290 -30.70 -15.33 -43.28
N GLN A 291 -31.39 -16.36 -42.77
CA GLN A 291 -32.65 -16.24 -42.04
C GLN A 291 -32.40 -16.22 -40.53
N THR A 292 -33.03 -15.25 -39.87
CA THR A 292 -33.03 -14.98 -38.42
C THR A 292 -34.03 -15.90 -37.69
N PRO A 293 -33.90 -16.09 -36.37
CA PRO A 293 -35.07 -15.85 -35.54
C PRO A 293 -34.83 -15.07 -34.24
N ALA A 294 -35.63 -14.01 -34.13
CA ALA A 294 -36.36 -13.41 -33.00
C ALA A 294 -35.91 -13.59 -31.53
N LYS A 295 -35.80 -12.42 -30.90
CA LYS A 295 -35.69 -12.09 -29.47
C LYS A 295 -36.97 -12.40 -28.68
N GLN A 296 -36.82 -12.89 -27.44
CA GLN A 296 -37.84 -12.77 -26.40
C GLN A 296 -37.51 -11.62 -25.45
N VAL A 297 -38.50 -10.77 -25.22
CA VAL A 297 -38.46 -9.56 -24.38
C VAL A 297 -39.04 -9.90 -23.00
N ALA A 298 -38.27 -9.66 -21.93
CA ALA A 298 -38.76 -9.72 -20.55
C ALA A 298 -39.20 -8.33 -20.06
N LYS A 299 -40.31 -8.31 -19.31
CA LYS A 299 -41.12 -7.14 -18.92
C LYS A 299 -40.42 -6.20 -17.91
N LYS A 300 -40.58 -4.88 -18.12
CA LYS A 300 -40.26 -3.79 -17.17
C LYS A 300 -41.21 -3.79 -15.96
N ARG A 301 -40.65 -3.69 -14.75
CA ARG A 301 -41.37 -3.26 -13.53
C ARG A 301 -41.31 -1.73 -13.43
N SER A 302 -42.47 -1.10 -13.24
CA SER A 302 -42.66 0.35 -13.09
C SER A 302 -42.17 0.87 -11.74
N VAL A 303 -41.35 1.92 -11.75
CA VAL A 303 -40.93 2.68 -10.56
C VAL A 303 -42.11 3.55 -10.08
N GLN A 304 -42.45 3.48 -8.80
CA GLN A 304 -43.45 4.38 -8.19
C GLN A 304 -42.83 5.78 -8.00
N ALA A 305 -43.18 6.71 -8.89
CA ALA A 305 -42.84 8.13 -8.78
C ALA A 305 -44.02 8.89 -8.15
N VAL A 306 -43.72 9.86 -7.28
CA VAL A 306 -44.71 10.80 -6.73
C VAL A 306 -44.40 12.17 -7.31
N ASP A 307 -45.31 12.72 -8.12
CA ASP A 307 -45.17 14.07 -8.68
C ASP A 307 -45.18 15.10 -7.54
N ARG A 308 -44.06 15.79 -7.36
CA ARG A 308 -43.90 16.93 -6.45
C ARG A 308 -43.10 18.03 -7.15
N PRO A 309 -43.45 19.31 -6.98
CA PRO A 309 -42.71 20.41 -7.58
C PRO A 309 -41.25 20.45 -7.10
N MET A 310 -40.34 20.78 -8.01
CA MET A 310 -38.89 20.83 -7.76
C MET A 310 -38.57 21.90 -6.71
N PRO A 311 -37.78 21.58 -5.67
CA PRO A 311 -37.47 22.57 -4.64
C PRO A 311 -36.51 23.65 -5.15
N ASP A 312 -36.70 24.89 -4.69
CA ASP A 312 -35.82 26.03 -5.02
C ASP A 312 -34.40 25.88 -4.48
N SER A 313 -34.25 25.14 -3.38
CA SER A 313 -32.96 24.81 -2.79
C SER A 313 -32.93 23.35 -2.35
N LEU A 314 -31.77 22.72 -2.46
CA LEU A 314 -31.55 21.36 -2.03
C LEU A 314 -30.37 21.32 -1.07
N LYS A 315 -30.52 20.65 0.08
CA LYS A 315 -29.40 20.34 0.96
C LYS A 315 -28.78 18.99 0.57
N PRO A 316 -27.44 18.88 0.53
CA PRO A 316 -26.78 17.65 0.12
C PRO A 316 -26.90 16.55 1.18
N GLN A 317 -26.87 15.29 0.77
CA GLN A 317 -26.73 14.16 1.70
C GLN A 317 -25.30 14.07 2.24
N LEU A 318 -25.15 13.99 3.57
CA LEU A 318 -23.85 13.99 4.21
C LEU A 318 -23.43 12.58 4.64
N ALA A 319 -22.19 12.19 4.30
CA ALA A 319 -21.65 10.88 4.64
C ALA A 319 -21.20 10.78 6.10
N THR A 320 -21.38 9.61 6.73
CA THR A 320 -20.87 9.29 8.08
C THR A 320 -19.47 8.69 8.01
N LEU A 321 -18.52 9.19 8.80
CA LEU A 321 -17.17 8.61 8.91
C LEU A 321 -17.23 7.30 9.72
N VAL A 322 -16.67 6.22 9.18
CA VAL A 322 -16.58 4.90 9.82
C VAL A 322 -15.16 4.34 9.67
N GLU A 323 -14.77 3.41 10.55
CA GLU A 323 -13.45 2.74 10.51
C GLU A 323 -13.44 1.55 9.54
N SER A 324 -14.58 0.88 9.38
CA SER A 324 -14.77 -0.23 8.44
C SER A 324 -16.20 -0.20 7.87
N ALA A 325 -16.40 -0.88 6.75
CA ALA A 325 -17.73 -0.99 6.14
C ALA A 325 -18.69 -1.75 7.07
N PRO A 326 -19.89 -1.21 7.40
CA PRO A 326 -20.89 -1.95 8.15
C PRO A 326 -21.40 -3.18 7.37
N PRO A 327 -21.96 -4.19 8.04
CA PRO A 327 -22.60 -5.31 7.35
C PRO A 327 -23.78 -4.85 6.48
N GLY A 328 -24.04 -5.60 5.41
CA GLY A 328 -25.08 -5.35 4.41
C GLY A 328 -24.53 -5.25 2.99
N GLU A 329 -25.40 -5.01 2.02
CA GLU A 329 -25.01 -4.74 0.64
C GLU A 329 -24.70 -3.25 0.45
N TRP A 330 -23.50 -2.98 -0.06
CA TRP A 330 -22.97 -1.63 -0.23
C TRP A 330 -22.27 -1.51 -1.58
N ARG A 331 -22.40 -0.34 -2.20
CA ARG A 331 -21.66 0.06 -3.39
C ARG A 331 -20.59 1.07 -3.00
N PHE A 332 -19.35 0.87 -3.42
CA PHE A 332 -18.24 1.75 -3.08
C PHE A 332 -17.78 2.54 -4.29
N GLU A 333 -17.64 3.85 -4.16
CA GLU A 333 -17.09 4.76 -5.17
C GLU A 333 -15.85 5.48 -4.60
N ILE A 334 -15.04 6.09 -5.47
CA ILE A 334 -13.86 6.86 -5.04
C ILE A 334 -14.34 8.03 -4.17
N LYS A 335 -13.70 8.24 -3.02
CA LYS A 335 -13.84 9.50 -2.31
C LYS A 335 -12.98 10.55 -3.01
N PHE A 336 -13.63 11.44 -3.76
CA PHE A 336 -13.00 12.61 -4.31
C PHE A 336 -12.65 13.63 -3.22
N ASP A 337 -11.69 14.47 -3.59
CA ASP A 337 -11.09 15.52 -2.77
C ASP A 337 -11.18 16.87 -3.51
N GLY A 338 -12.40 17.39 -3.59
CA GLY A 338 -12.73 18.60 -4.35
C GLY A 338 -13.84 19.46 -3.73
N TYR A 339 -14.43 20.34 -4.55
CA TYR A 339 -15.57 21.16 -4.12
C TYR A 339 -16.89 20.48 -4.49
N ARG A 340 -17.71 20.15 -3.48
CA ARG A 340 -19.04 19.60 -3.71
C ARG A 340 -19.99 20.67 -4.25
N ILE A 341 -20.57 20.40 -5.43
CA ILE A 341 -21.46 21.29 -6.16
C ILE A 341 -22.81 20.60 -6.39
N LEU A 342 -23.87 21.29 -5.97
CA LEU A 342 -25.25 20.98 -6.31
C LEU A 342 -25.66 21.83 -7.51
N THR A 343 -25.96 21.19 -8.63
CA THR A 343 -26.32 21.88 -9.86
C THR A 343 -27.83 21.85 -10.04
N ARG A 344 -28.46 23.03 -10.00
CA ARG A 344 -29.88 23.23 -10.30
C ARG A 344 -30.04 23.50 -11.78
N ILE A 345 -31.07 22.92 -12.37
CA ILE A 345 -31.48 23.17 -13.74
C ILE A 345 -32.95 23.53 -13.67
N LEU A 346 -33.32 24.73 -14.11
CA LEU A 346 -34.70 25.22 -14.10
C LEU A 346 -34.98 25.85 -15.47
N ASP A 347 -35.97 25.32 -16.18
CA ASP A 347 -36.30 25.72 -17.55
C ASP A 347 -35.06 25.76 -18.48
N GLY A 348 -34.15 24.80 -18.29
CA GLY A 348 -32.87 24.70 -19.01
C GLY A 348 -31.74 25.62 -18.52
N GLU A 349 -32.02 26.56 -17.61
CA GLU A 349 -31.01 27.42 -16.99
C GLU A 349 -30.24 26.64 -15.92
N VAL A 350 -28.91 26.55 -16.07
CA VAL A 350 -28.04 25.81 -15.17
C VAL A 350 -27.40 26.76 -14.15
N ARG A 351 -27.56 26.45 -12.86
CA ARG A 351 -26.86 27.15 -11.76
C ARG A 351 -26.11 26.17 -10.86
N CYS A 352 -24.88 26.51 -10.53
CA CYS A 352 -23.99 25.69 -9.72
C CYS A 352 -23.87 26.25 -8.30
N PHE A 353 -24.41 25.55 -7.31
CA PHE A 353 -24.36 25.96 -5.91
C PHE A 353 -23.33 25.14 -5.14
N THR A 354 -22.52 25.81 -4.32
CA THR A 354 -21.69 25.12 -3.32
C THR A 354 -22.56 24.40 -2.29
N ARG A 355 -21.93 23.55 -1.47
CA ARG A 355 -22.57 22.87 -0.35
C ARG A 355 -23.46 23.77 0.56
N ASN A 356 -23.12 25.05 0.73
CA ASN A 356 -23.89 25.98 1.57
C ASN A 356 -24.81 26.92 0.77
N GLY A 357 -24.98 26.69 -0.52
CA GLY A 357 -25.89 27.46 -1.38
C GLY A 357 -25.28 28.72 -1.99
N HIS A 358 -23.96 28.95 -1.90
CA HIS A 358 -23.34 30.04 -2.66
C HIS A 358 -23.34 29.71 -4.16
N ASP A 359 -23.82 30.66 -4.95
CA ASP A 359 -23.83 30.55 -6.41
C ASP A 359 -22.41 30.73 -6.97
N TRP A 360 -21.90 29.69 -7.62
CA TRP A 360 -20.60 29.62 -8.28
C TRP A 360 -20.74 29.46 -9.80
N THR A 361 -21.91 29.75 -10.37
CA THR A 361 -22.20 29.62 -11.81
C THR A 361 -21.16 30.37 -12.65
N ASP A 362 -20.87 31.64 -12.31
CA ASP A 362 -19.90 32.47 -13.04
C ASP A 362 -18.45 31.96 -12.96
N LYS A 363 -18.13 31.14 -11.95
CA LYS A 363 -16.80 30.55 -11.77
C LYS A 363 -16.62 29.24 -12.55
N LEU A 364 -17.71 28.68 -13.06
CA LEU A 364 -17.78 27.36 -13.68
C LEU A 364 -18.42 27.41 -15.09
N PRO A 365 -18.06 28.36 -15.96
CA PRO A 365 -18.78 28.59 -17.22
C PRO A 365 -18.74 27.37 -18.15
N GLU A 366 -17.62 26.64 -18.20
CA GLU A 366 -17.48 25.45 -19.07
C GLU A 366 -18.30 24.26 -18.54
N GLN A 367 -18.38 24.07 -17.23
CA GLN A 367 -19.19 23.02 -16.61
C GLN A 367 -20.68 23.34 -16.74
N VAL A 368 -21.07 24.61 -16.59
CA VAL A 368 -22.45 25.10 -16.83
C VAL A 368 -22.86 24.80 -18.27
N ALA A 369 -22.02 25.13 -19.25
CA ALA A 369 -22.27 24.81 -20.66
C ALA A 369 -22.37 23.29 -20.90
N ALA A 370 -21.48 22.50 -20.28
CA ALA A 370 -21.48 21.05 -20.40
C ALA A 370 -22.76 20.40 -19.82
N VAL A 371 -23.26 20.90 -18.68
CA VAL A 371 -24.52 20.43 -18.08
C VAL A 371 -25.72 20.89 -18.91
N SER A 372 -25.73 22.12 -19.42
CA SER A 372 -26.81 22.63 -20.27
C SER A 372 -26.97 21.78 -21.54
N ALA A 373 -25.85 21.33 -22.12
CA ALA A 373 -25.84 20.43 -23.27
C ALA A 373 -26.46 19.03 -23.00
N LEU A 374 -26.77 18.66 -21.75
CA LEU A 374 -27.52 17.43 -21.44
C LEU A 374 -28.99 17.52 -21.83
N GLY A 375 -29.53 18.72 -22.09
CA GLY A 375 -30.93 18.91 -22.48
C GLY A 375 -31.93 18.59 -21.36
N ILE A 376 -31.53 18.81 -20.10
CA ILE A 376 -32.42 18.66 -18.94
C ILE A 376 -33.24 19.94 -18.80
N GLU A 377 -34.56 19.83 -18.71
CA GLU A 377 -35.41 21.01 -18.50
C GLU A 377 -35.42 21.41 -17.03
N ASN A 378 -35.65 20.45 -16.14
CA ASN A 378 -35.77 20.70 -14.70
C ASN A 378 -35.03 19.61 -13.92
N GLY A 379 -34.07 19.93 -13.05
CA GLY A 379 -33.32 18.91 -12.33
C GLY A 379 -32.41 19.41 -11.23
N TRP A 380 -31.96 18.46 -10.41
CA TRP A 380 -30.89 18.65 -9.44
C TRP A 380 -29.85 17.54 -9.60
N LEU A 381 -28.59 17.93 -9.76
CA LEU A 381 -27.43 17.03 -9.77
C LEU A 381 -26.58 17.24 -8.52
N ASP A 382 -26.00 16.16 -7.99
CA ASP A 382 -25.07 16.21 -6.88
C ASP A 382 -23.74 15.56 -7.27
N GLY A 383 -22.66 16.31 -7.11
CA GLY A 383 -21.35 15.91 -7.58
C GLY A 383 -20.21 16.73 -6.97
N GLU A 384 -19.01 16.49 -7.46
CA GLU A 384 -17.78 17.12 -6.97
C GLU A 384 -16.88 17.58 -8.11
N MET A 385 -16.36 18.81 -7.97
CA MET A 385 -15.41 19.42 -8.90
C MET A 385 -13.99 19.08 -8.48
N VAL A 386 -13.21 18.50 -9.39
CA VAL A 386 -11.82 18.10 -9.15
C VAL A 386 -10.92 18.51 -10.30
N VAL A 387 -9.64 18.74 -10.02
CA VAL A 387 -8.59 18.85 -11.04
C VAL A 387 -7.65 17.66 -10.86
N PRO A 388 -7.43 16.83 -11.88
CA PRO A 388 -6.43 15.77 -11.79
C PRO A 388 -5.01 16.33 -11.90
N ASN A 389 -4.06 15.77 -11.17
CA ASN A 389 -2.63 16.00 -11.38
C ASN A 389 -2.09 15.19 -12.58
N GLU A 390 -0.78 15.28 -12.82
CA GLU A 390 -0.05 14.59 -13.90
C GLU A 390 -0.22 13.06 -13.87
N ASN A 391 -0.56 12.48 -12.71
CA ASN A 391 -0.82 11.04 -12.55
C ASN A 391 -2.33 10.69 -12.64
N GLY A 392 -3.19 11.66 -12.99
CA GLY A 392 -4.64 11.46 -13.10
C GLY A 392 -5.39 11.45 -11.76
N LEU A 393 -4.73 11.73 -10.63
CA LEU A 393 -5.33 11.73 -9.29
C LEU A 393 -5.85 13.11 -8.91
N PRO A 394 -6.94 13.24 -8.13
CA PRO A 394 -7.43 14.54 -7.66
C PRO A 394 -6.34 15.35 -6.93
N ASP A 395 -6.15 16.60 -7.33
CA ASP A 395 -5.23 17.56 -6.75
C ASP A 395 -5.98 18.82 -6.32
N PHE A 396 -6.16 18.94 -5.01
CA PHE A 396 -6.88 20.04 -4.42
C PHE A 396 -6.17 21.38 -4.54
N GLN A 397 -4.83 21.41 -4.52
CA GLN A 397 -4.07 22.65 -4.71
C GLN A 397 -4.23 23.16 -6.13
N ALA A 398 -4.13 22.27 -7.11
CA ALA A 398 -4.37 22.61 -8.52
C ALA A 398 -5.80 23.14 -8.73
N LEU A 399 -6.80 22.53 -8.07
CA LEU A 399 -8.19 23.00 -8.10
C LEU A 399 -8.34 24.42 -7.53
N GLN A 400 -7.70 24.73 -6.40
CA GLN A 400 -7.73 26.09 -5.84
C GLN A 400 -7.11 27.12 -6.78
N ASN A 401 -5.95 26.79 -7.34
CA ASN A 401 -5.26 27.65 -8.29
C ASN A 401 -6.12 27.89 -9.55
N ALA A 402 -6.85 26.88 -10.03
CA ALA A 402 -7.76 27.00 -11.16
C ALA A 402 -8.88 28.03 -10.90
N PHE A 403 -9.47 28.04 -9.70
CA PHE A 403 -10.46 29.05 -9.30
C PHE A 403 -9.86 30.44 -9.11
N GLU A 404 -8.64 30.56 -8.59
CA GLU A 404 -7.97 31.85 -8.38
C GLU A 404 -7.51 32.49 -9.70
N THR A 405 -7.12 31.67 -10.68
CA THR A 405 -6.66 32.12 -12.01
C THR A 405 -7.77 32.18 -13.07
N GLN A 406 -9.02 31.87 -12.70
CA GLN A 406 -10.19 31.80 -13.60
C GLN A 406 -10.01 30.85 -14.80
N ARG A 407 -9.16 29.81 -14.66
CA ARG A 407 -8.91 28.80 -15.70
C ARG A 407 -9.73 27.54 -15.40
N SER A 408 -11.01 27.54 -15.77
CA SER A 408 -11.96 26.46 -15.45
C SER A 408 -11.90 25.23 -16.38
N GLY A 409 -11.19 25.29 -17.50
CA GLY A 409 -11.22 24.24 -18.53
C GLY A 409 -10.59 22.89 -18.21
N ASN A 410 -9.83 22.80 -17.10
CA ASN A 410 -9.29 21.52 -16.62
C ASN A 410 -10.06 20.96 -15.40
N ILE A 411 -11.16 21.61 -14.98
CA ILE A 411 -11.97 21.16 -13.85
C ILE A 411 -12.97 20.10 -14.33
N LEU A 412 -12.82 18.88 -13.83
CA LEU A 412 -13.75 17.78 -14.06
C LEU A 412 -14.89 17.81 -13.04
N TYR A 413 -16.12 17.61 -13.49
CA TYR A 413 -17.31 17.47 -12.64
C TYR A 413 -17.71 16.00 -12.54
N TYR A 414 -17.40 15.35 -11.43
CA TYR A 414 -17.86 13.99 -11.12
C TYR A 414 -19.23 14.04 -10.46
N VAL A 415 -20.26 13.60 -11.18
CA VAL A 415 -21.63 13.54 -10.69
C VAL A 415 -21.93 12.15 -10.14
N PHE A 416 -22.46 12.07 -8.93
CA PHE A 416 -22.63 10.80 -8.20
C PHE A 416 -24.04 10.54 -7.69
N ASP A 417 -24.97 11.50 -7.79
CA ASP A 417 -26.40 11.30 -7.52
C ASP A 417 -27.29 12.28 -8.33
N LEU A 418 -28.56 11.90 -8.53
CA LEU A 418 -29.59 12.63 -9.27
C LEU A 418 -30.87 12.70 -8.44
N PRO A 419 -30.99 13.68 -7.52
CA PRO A 419 -32.17 13.82 -6.67
C PRO A 419 -33.46 14.17 -7.42
N TYR A 420 -33.40 14.89 -8.54
CA TYR A 420 -34.58 15.36 -9.27
C TYR A 420 -34.32 15.40 -10.77
N LEU A 421 -35.29 14.96 -11.58
CA LEU A 421 -35.21 14.98 -13.04
C LEU A 421 -36.58 15.18 -13.68
N ASN A 422 -36.73 16.22 -14.51
CA ASN A 422 -37.87 16.60 -15.34
C ASN A 422 -39.24 16.36 -14.67
N GLY A 423 -39.45 17.01 -13.52
CA GLY A 423 -40.72 16.93 -12.76
C GLY A 423 -40.81 15.75 -11.78
N VAL A 424 -39.85 14.81 -11.80
CA VAL A 424 -39.85 13.62 -10.96
C VAL A 424 -38.89 13.78 -9.77
N ASP A 425 -39.43 13.68 -8.55
CA ASP A 425 -38.64 13.59 -7.31
C ASP A 425 -38.09 12.16 -7.14
N LEU A 426 -36.81 11.99 -7.45
CA LEU A 426 -36.15 10.69 -7.36
C LEU A 426 -35.64 10.38 -5.95
N ARG A 427 -35.72 11.30 -4.97
CA ARG A 427 -35.07 11.10 -3.66
C ARG A 427 -35.54 9.87 -2.90
N SER A 428 -36.81 9.47 -3.04
CA SER A 428 -37.33 8.24 -2.43
C SER A 428 -37.04 6.96 -3.22
N THR A 429 -36.59 7.10 -4.46
CA THR A 429 -36.23 5.99 -5.36
C THR A 429 -34.98 5.30 -4.86
N ALA A 430 -34.83 3.99 -5.09
CA ALA A 430 -33.65 3.22 -4.70
C ALA A 430 -32.38 3.76 -5.37
N LEU A 431 -31.24 3.68 -4.66
CA LEU A 431 -29.93 4.19 -5.10
C LEU A 431 -29.56 3.71 -6.52
N GLU A 432 -29.74 2.42 -6.80
CA GLU A 432 -29.36 1.76 -8.04
C GLU A 432 -30.11 2.39 -9.22
N GLN A 433 -31.41 2.58 -9.04
CA GLN A 433 -32.28 3.17 -10.06
C GLN A 433 -31.91 4.62 -10.33
N ARG A 434 -31.60 5.42 -9.29
CA ARG A 434 -31.14 6.82 -9.49
C ARG A 434 -29.81 6.85 -10.26
N ARG A 435 -28.87 5.96 -9.91
CA ARG A 435 -27.56 5.85 -10.57
C ARG A 435 -27.67 5.38 -12.02
N GLU A 436 -28.53 4.42 -12.32
CA GLU A 436 -28.79 3.95 -13.69
C GLU A 436 -29.32 5.10 -14.57
N VAL A 437 -30.28 5.87 -14.06
CA VAL A 437 -30.82 7.05 -14.78
C VAL A 437 -29.73 8.10 -14.97
N LEU A 438 -28.93 8.39 -13.95
CA LEU A 438 -27.82 9.35 -14.04
C LEU A 438 -26.75 8.90 -15.04
N ALA A 439 -26.35 7.63 -15.01
CA ALA A 439 -25.36 7.07 -15.95
C ALA A 439 -25.87 7.16 -17.39
N ALA A 440 -27.14 6.81 -17.64
CA ALA A 440 -27.76 6.94 -18.94
C ALA A 440 -27.83 8.40 -19.42
N LEU A 441 -28.10 9.34 -18.52
CA LEU A 441 -28.13 10.77 -18.81
C LEU A 441 -26.74 11.30 -19.20
N LEU A 442 -25.71 11.00 -18.42
CA LEU A 442 -24.34 11.46 -18.67
C LEU A 442 -23.69 10.79 -19.88
N SER A 443 -24.06 9.54 -20.20
CA SER A 443 -23.54 8.83 -21.38
C SER A 443 -23.86 9.52 -22.71
N LYS A 444 -24.86 10.41 -22.72
CA LYS A 444 -25.25 11.22 -23.89
C LYS A 444 -24.47 12.52 -24.00
N SER A 445 -23.70 12.91 -22.98
CA SER A 445 -22.91 14.13 -23.02
C SER A 445 -21.71 13.98 -23.94
N PRO A 446 -21.50 14.89 -24.90
CA PRO A 446 -20.26 14.93 -25.68
C PRO A 446 -19.09 15.55 -24.89
N SER A 447 -19.36 16.17 -23.73
CA SER A 447 -18.35 16.91 -22.97
C SER A 447 -17.45 15.98 -22.16
N ARG A 448 -16.13 16.13 -22.35
CA ARG A 448 -15.13 15.47 -21.50
C ARG A 448 -15.04 16.05 -20.10
N LEU A 449 -15.78 17.11 -19.75
CA LEU A 449 -15.75 17.72 -18.42
C LEU A 449 -16.70 17.04 -17.43
N LEU A 450 -17.74 16.34 -17.92
CA LEU A 450 -18.67 15.60 -17.06
C LEU A 450 -18.22 14.15 -16.92
N ARG A 451 -18.25 13.64 -15.69
CA ARG A 451 -17.92 12.25 -15.37
C ARG A 451 -18.99 11.67 -14.46
N PHE A 452 -19.36 10.42 -14.71
CA PHE A 452 -20.14 9.64 -13.75
C PHE A 452 -19.18 9.05 -12.70
N SER A 453 -19.56 9.08 -11.43
CA SER A 453 -18.80 8.41 -10.37
C SER A 453 -19.16 6.92 -10.33
N ASP A 454 -18.38 6.09 -11.00
CA ASP A 454 -18.53 4.64 -10.98
C ASP A 454 -18.33 4.05 -9.57
N ASP A 455 -19.06 2.97 -9.30
CA ASP A 455 -18.87 2.11 -8.15
C ASP A 455 -18.12 0.82 -8.51
N PHE A 456 -17.49 0.25 -7.50
CA PHE A 456 -16.64 -0.93 -7.54
C PHE A 456 -17.36 -2.12 -6.91
N GLU A 457 -17.13 -3.33 -7.45
CA GLU A 457 -17.80 -4.58 -7.02
C GLU A 457 -16.91 -5.42 -6.08
N GLU A 458 -15.70 -4.98 -5.78
CA GLU A 458 -14.73 -5.67 -4.94
C GLU A 458 -15.00 -5.49 -3.44
N ALA A 459 -14.34 -6.31 -2.62
CA ALA A 459 -14.44 -6.22 -1.17
C ALA A 459 -13.96 -4.84 -0.64
N PRO A 460 -14.67 -4.22 0.31
CA PRO A 460 -14.40 -2.85 0.77
C PRO A 460 -12.99 -2.66 1.33
N GLU A 461 -12.46 -3.69 1.99
CA GLU A 461 -11.11 -3.71 2.57
C GLU A 461 -10.03 -3.73 1.48
N ALA A 462 -10.24 -4.49 0.41
CA ALA A 462 -9.32 -4.53 -0.73
C ALA A 462 -9.32 -3.20 -1.47
N LEU A 463 -10.51 -2.64 -1.73
CA LEU A 463 -10.66 -1.33 -2.36
C LEU A 463 -10.02 -0.22 -1.53
N LEU A 464 -10.21 -0.24 -0.21
CA LEU A 464 -9.64 0.78 0.67
C LEU A 464 -8.12 0.68 0.67
N ASN A 465 -7.56 -0.52 0.77
CA ASN A 465 -6.12 -0.73 0.68
C ASN A 465 -5.54 -0.23 -0.66
N SER A 466 -6.21 -0.50 -1.78
CA SER A 466 -5.82 0.00 -3.11
C SER A 466 -5.90 1.52 -3.18
N ALA A 467 -7.00 2.14 -2.73
CA ALA A 467 -7.14 3.59 -2.68
C ALA A 467 -6.01 4.24 -1.84
N CYS A 468 -5.63 3.60 -0.73
CA CYS A 468 -4.58 4.12 0.15
C CYS A 468 -3.17 3.96 -0.45
N GLN A 469 -2.91 2.88 -1.18
CA GLN A 469 -1.66 2.70 -1.95
C GLN A 469 -1.53 3.72 -3.08
N MET A 470 -2.65 4.08 -3.70
CA MET A 470 -2.74 5.12 -4.73
C MET A 470 -2.77 6.54 -4.16
N GLN A 471 -2.58 6.71 -2.85
CA GLN A 471 -2.62 8.00 -2.16
C GLN A 471 -3.94 8.78 -2.34
N MET A 472 -5.04 8.10 -2.66
CA MET A 472 -6.37 8.72 -2.73
C MET A 472 -6.90 9.03 -1.32
N GLU A 473 -7.89 9.93 -1.22
CA GLU A 473 -8.44 10.31 0.09
C GLU A 473 -9.15 9.15 0.81
N GLY A 474 -9.83 8.28 0.04
CA GLY A 474 -10.49 7.08 0.54
C GLY A 474 -11.65 6.61 -0.34
N LEU A 475 -12.66 6.03 0.29
CA LEU A 475 -13.86 5.51 -0.39
C LEU A 475 -15.14 6.10 0.19
N ILE A 476 -16.15 6.20 -0.66
CA ILE A 476 -17.53 6.46 -0.29
C ILE A 476 -18.32 5.17 -0.44
N GLY A 477 -18.97 4.72 0.63
CA GLY A 477 -19.89 3.59 0.58
C GLY A 477 -21.33 4.09 0.58
N LYS A 478 -22.17 3.59 -0.31
CA LYS A 478 -23.62 3.87 -0.35
C LYS A 478 -24.38 2.55 -0.22
N ARG A 479 -25.34 2.47 0.70
CA ARG A 479 -26.09 1.24 0.97
C ARG A 479 -27.03 0.95 -0.19
N VAL A 480 -27.06 -0.31 -0.64
CA VAL A 480 -27.96 -0.77 -1.69
C VAL A 480 -29.42 -0.56 -1.29
N GLY A 481 -30.25 -0.09 -2.21
CA GLY A 481 -31.67 0.21 -1.98
C GLY A 481 -31.95 1.50 -1.20
N SER A 482 -30.91 2.25 -0.79
CA SER A 482 -31.09 3.45 0.04
C SER A 482 -31.65 4.64 -0.75
N ALA A 483 -32.47 5.42 -0.07
CA ALA A 483 -33.05 6.65 -0.60
C ALA A 483 -32.13 7.86 -0.31
N TYR A 484 -32.20 8.89 -1.15
CA TYR A 484 -31.48 10.14 -0.93
C TYR A 484 -32.09 10.92 0.24
N ARG A 485 -31.25 11.45 1.12
CA ARG A 485 -31.64 12.16 2.36
C ARG A 485 -30.84 13.43 2.49
N SER A 486 -31.50 14.59 2.51
CA SER A 486 -30.88 15.92 2.71
C SER A 486 -30.42 16.18 4.16
N ARG A 487 -29.72 15.20 4.77
CA ARG A 487 -29.13 15.23 6.11
C ARG A 487 -27.96 14.24 6.17
N ARG A 488 -27.27 14.16 7.31
CA ARG A 488 -26.31 13.07 7.55
C ARG A 488 -27.03 11.73 7.64
N SER A 489 -26.53 10.72 6.93
CA SER A 489 -27.12 9.38 6.89
C SER A 489 -26.07 8.33 7.15
N ASP A 490 -26.46 7.24 7.81
CA ASP A 490 -25.62 6.05 7.98
C ASP A 490 -25.75 5.10 6.78
N ASP A 491 -26.55 5.44 5.76
CA ASP A 491 -26.61 4.73 4.47
C ASP A 491 -25.62 5.29 3.44
N TRP A 492 -24.91 6.37 3.80
CA TRP A 492 -23.83 6.95 3.01
C TRP A 492 -22.66 7.13 3.96
N ILE A 493 -21.62 6.32 3.79
CA ILE A 493 -20.45 6.30 4.67
C ILE A 493 -19.21 6.78 3.92
N LYS A 494 -18.21 7.22 4.68
CA LYS A 494 -16.88 7.51 4.16
C LYS A 494 -15.84 6.74 4.95
N LEU A 495 -14.93 6.08 4.23
CA LEU A 495 -13.73 5.42 4.73
C LEU A 495 -12.55 6.27 4.26
N LYS A 496 -11.64 6.65 5.15
CA LYS A 496 -10.51 7.53 4.81
C LYS A 496 -9.19 6.78 4.93
N CYS A 497 -8.29 7.01 3.97
CA CYS A 497 -6.95 6.43 3.96
C CYS A 497 -5.98 7.14 4.90
N GLN A 498 -6.14 8.45 5.05
CA GLN A 498 -5.34 9.31 5.91
C GLN A 498 -6.26 10.26 6.69
N ARG A 499 -5.82 10.70 7.87
CA ARG A 499 -6.58 11.69 8.63
C ARG A 499 -6.37 13.07 8.01
N ARG A 500 -7.40 13.54 7.33
CA ARG A 500 -7.45 14.84 6.64
C ARG A 500 -8.78 15.52 6.93
N GLN A 501 -8.75 16.80 7.32
CA GLN A 501 -9.95 17.59 7.60
C GLN A 501 -9.66 19.09 7.53
N GLU A 502 -10.72 19.89 7.62
CA GLU A 502 -10.63 21.35 7.74
C GLU A 502 -10.35 21.82 9.17
N PHE A 503 -9.64 22.94 9.27
CA PHE A 503 -9.38 23.67 10.50
C PHE A 503 -9.61 25.15 10.27
N VAL A 504 -10.04 25.86 11.32
CA VAL A 504 -10.14 27.32 11.33
C VAL A 504 -8.76 27.91 11.53
N VAL A 505 -8.36 28.86 10.68
CA VAL A 505 -7.10 29.59 10.82
C VAL A 505 -7.32 30.77 11.76
N VAL A 506 -6.64 30.76 12.90
CA VAL A 506 -6.83 31.73 13.99
C VAL A 506 -5.61 32.62 14.23
N GLY A 507 -4.52 32.36 13.53
CA GLY A 507 -3.29 33.11 13.66
C GLY A 507 -2.18 32.60 12.76
N TYR A 508 -1.03 33.26 12.80
CA TYR A 508 0.21 32.76 12.22
C TYR A 508 1.43 33.21 13.02
N THR A 509 2.55 32.50 12.89
CA THR A 509 3.81 32.88 13.54
C THR A 509 4.68 33.71 12.62
N ALA A 510 5.52 34.58 13.19
CA ALA A 510 6.60 35.25 12.48
C ALA A 510 7.49 34.24 11.72
N PRO A 511 8.07 34.63 10.58
CA PRO A 511 8.98 33.79 9.81
C PRO A 511 10.25 33.44 10.61
N LYS A 512 10.87 32.30 10.31
CA LYS A 512 12.15 31.85 10.90
C LYS A 512 13.06 31.29 9.80
N GLY A 513 14.37 31.54 9.92
CA GLY A 513 15.37 31.07 8.95
C GLY A 513 15.25 31.76 7.59
N ALA A 514 15.43 31.01 6.50
CA ALA A 514 15.38 31.53 5.12
C ALA A 514 13.95 31.76 4.57
N ARG A 515 12.90 31.51 5.36
CA ARG A 515 11.49 31.61 4.92
C ARG A 515 10.99 33.05 5.02
N ALA A 516 10.39 33.57 3.95
CA ALA A 516 9.74 34.88 3.93
C ALA A 516 8.26 34.81 4.39
N LYS A 517 7.68 35.96 4.79
CA LYS A 517 6.27 36.18 5.18
C LYS A 517 5.84 35.60 6.54
N PHE A 518 5.61 34.29 6.67
CA PHE A 518 5.18 33.66 7.93
C PHE A 518 5.81 32.27 8.15
N GLY A 519 5.87 31.85 9.42
CA GLY A 519 6.48 30.58 9.81
C GLY A 519 5.53 29.39 9.76
N ALA A 520 4.35 29.53 10.38
CA ALA A 520 3.30 28.51 10.47
C ALA A 520 1.92 29.17 10.66
N LEU A 521 0.85 28.51 10.19
CA LEU A 521 -0.53 28.87 10.52
C LEU A 521 -0.94 28.23 11.85
N LEU A 522 -1.68 28.95 12.68
CA LEU A 522 -2.33 28.44 13.88
C LEU A 522 -3.73 27.96 13.52
N LEU A 523 -4.05 26.74 13.94
CA LEU A 523 -5.26 26.00 13.62
C LEU A 523 -6.17 25.93 14.85
N ALA A 524 -7.47 25.88 14.62
CA ALA A 524 -8.48 25.70 15.66
C ALA A 524 -9.68 24.87 15.15
N LEU A 525 -10.42 24.29 16.09
CA LEU A 525 -11.67 23.57 15.86
C LEU A 525 -12.73 24.03 16.86
N HIS A 526 -13.99 24.05 16.44
CA HIS A 526 -15.10 24.20 17.36
C HIS A 526 -15.33 22.90 18.14
N GLU A 527 -15.51 23.00 19.44
CA GLU A 527 -15.90 21.87 20.26
C GLU A 527 -17.39 21.54 20.04
N SER A 528 -17.71 20.28 19.73
CA SER A 528 -19.07 19.89 19.32
C SER A 528 -20.13 20.06 20.41
N SER A 529 -19.74 20.07 21.69
CA SER A 529 -20.66 20.21 22.83
C SER A 529 -20.94 21.65 23.21
N SER A 530 -19.95 22.53 23.14
CA SER A 530 -20.03 23.92 23.63
C SER A 530 -20.09 24.95 22.50
N GLY A 531 -19.67 24.59 21.28
CA GLY A 531 -19.47 25.52 20.16
C GLY A 531 -18.24 26.42 20.31
N GLU A 532 -17.47 26.29 21.40
CA GLU A 532 -16.32 27.12 21.69
C GLU A 532 -15.17 26.82 20.71
N LEU A 533 -14.53 27.87 20.17
CA LEU A 533 -13.39 27.71 19.26
C LEU A 533 -12.11 27.45 20.07
N ARG A 534 -11.50 26.29 19.86
CA ARG A 534 -10.33 25.83 20.62
C ARG A 534 -9.12 25.66 19.72
N TYR A 535 -7.96 26.13 20.18
CA TYR A 535 -6.69 25.96 19.51
C TYR A 535 -6.38 24.48 19.32
N ALA A 536 -6.04 24.12 18.08
CA ALA A 536 -5.82 22.76 17.63
C ALA A 536 -4.40 22.55 17.08
N GLY A 537 -3.45 23.45 17.35
CA GLY A 537 -2.06 23.31 16.92
C GLY A 537 -1.64 24.21 15.78
N LYS A 538 -0.52 23.89 15.12
CA LYS A 538 0.05 24.71 14.03
C LYS A 538 0.57 23.88 12.88
N VAL A 539 0.57 24.45 11.69
CA VAL A 539 1.07 23.84 10.46
C VAL A 539 2.13 24.73 9.80
N GLY A 540 3.33 24.20 9.58
CA GLY A 540 4.49 24.93 9.04
C GLY A 540 5.09 24.33 7.77
N THR A 541 4.44 23.33 7.19
CA THR A 541 4.85 22.55 6.01
C THR A 541 3.70 22.48 5.00
N GLY A 542 4.01 22.23 3.73
CA GLY A 542 3.00 22.19 2.65
C GLY A 542 2.79 23.52 1.91
N PHE A 543 3.67 24.51 2.12
CA PHE A 543 3.60 25.81 1.43
C PHE A 543 4.67 25.94 0.35
N SER A 544 4.29 26.33 -0.86
CA SER A 544 5.22 26.85 -1.88
C SER A 544 5.46 28.36 -1.67
N GLU A 545 6.46 28.94 -2.34
CA GLU A 545 6.72 30.38 -2.25
C GLU A 545 5.54 31.22 -2.79
N SER A 546 4.93 30.78 -3.89
CA SER A 546 3.72 31.41 -4.44
C SER A 546 2.54 31.35 -3.47
N THR A 547 2.33 30.19 -2.83
CA THR A 547 1.27 29.95 -1.85
C THR A 547 1.48 30.77 -0.57
N LEU A 548 2.73 30.91 -0.09
CA LEU A 548 3.05 31.77 1.06
C LEU A 548 2.66 33.23 0.81
N ASN A 549 2.95 33.75 -0.39
CA ASN A 549 2.61 35.12 -0.76
C ASN A 549 1.09 35.34 -0.85
N SER A 550 0.38 34.45 -1.55
CA SER A 550 -1.09 34.53 -1.70
C SER A 550 -1.80 34.45 -0.33
N ILE A 551 -1.41 33.47 0.50
CA ILE A 551 -2.00 33.30 1.83
C ILE A 551 -1.72 34.52 2.70
N HIS A 552 -0.47 34.98 2.76
CA HIS A 552 -0.10 36.13 3.61
C HIS A 552 -0.95 37.37 3.30
N GLY A 553 -1.19 37.67 2.01
CA GLY A 553 -2.06 38.78 1.61
C GLY A 553 -3.50 38.66 2.14
N ARG A 554 -4.01 37.44 2.33
CA ARG A 554 -5.33 37.17 2.92
C ARG A 554 -5.32 37.21 4.45
N LEU A 555 -4.19 36.95 5.10
CA LEU A 555 -4.08 36.99 6.56
C LEU A 555 -4.04 38.43 7.09
N GLN A 556 -3.29 39.33 6.45
CA GLN A 556 -3.09 40.72 6.89
C GLN A 556 -4.39 41.50 7.22
N PRO A 557 -5.43 41.51 6.36
CA PRO A 557 -6.66 42.26 6.66
C PRO A 557 -7.48 41.65 7.82
N LEU A 558 -7.12 40.46 8.29
CA LEU A 558 -7.83 39.75 9.35
C LEU A 558 -7.15 39.88 10.71
N GLU A 559 -6.01 40.57 10.80
CA GLU A 559 -5.26 40.72 12.05
C GLU A 559 -6.08 41.39 13.15
N THR A 560 -5.96 40.85 14.37
CA THR A 560 -6.61 41.35 15.59
C THR A 560 -5.64 41.32 16.76
N LYS A 561 -5.93 42.11 17.79
CA LYS A 561 -5.08 42.25 18.98
C LYS A 561 -5.20 41.07 19.97
N ALA A 562 -6.32 40.35 19.95
CA ALA A 562 -6.63 39.30 20.92
C ALA A 562 -6.94 37.95 20.23
N PRO A 563 -6.58 36.81 20.85
CA PRO A 563 -6.89 35.49 20.31
C PRO A 563 -8.39 35.25 20.28
N ALA A 564 -8.87 34.64 19.20
CA ALA A 564 -10.27 34.21 19.06
C ALA A 564 -10.56 32.83 19.69
N VAL A 565 -9.53 32.16 20.21
CA VAL A 565 -9.61 30.82 20.82
C VAL A 565 -9.68 30.93 22.33
N ALA A 566 -10.43 30.02 22.96
CA ALA A 566 -10.57 29.97 24.41
C ALA A 566 -9.33 29.46 25.15
N ASN A 567 -8.51 28.64 24.46
CA ASN A 567 -7.27 28.07 24.97
C ASN A 567 -6.07 28.47 24.09
N PRO A 568 -5.70 29.76 24.01
CA PRO A 568 -4.57 30.18 23.19
C PRO A 568 -3.28 29.48 23.64
N PRO A 569 -2.35 29.14 22.73
CA PRO A 569 -1.03 28.64 23.08
C PRO A 569 -0.33 29.58 24.07
N THR A 570 0.39 28.99 25.02
CA THR A 570 1.09 29.70 26.10
C THR A 570 2.62 29.51 25.99
N GLY A 571 3.38 30.31 26.75
CA GLY A 571 4.84 30.15 26.84
C GLY A 571 5.57 30.45 25.52
N ALA A 572 6.50 29.57 25.12
CA ALA A 572 7.31 29.77 23.91
C ALA A 572 6.51 29.72 22.61
N ASP A 573 5.37 29.02 22.59
CA ASP A 573 4.48 28.93 21.42
C ASP A 573 3.59 30.16 21.23
N ALA A 574 3.50 31.04 22.22
CA ALA A 574 2.79 32.32 22.13
C ALA A 574 3.66 33.45 21.55
N ARG A 575 4.99 33.28 21.51
CA ARG A 575 5.92 34.34 21.09
C ARG A 575 5.91 34.53 19.58
N GLY A 576 5.70 35.77 19.14
CA GLY A 576 5.70 36.15 17.72
C GLY A 576 4.48 35.61 16.96
N VAL A 577 3.34 35.46 17.64
CA VAL A 577 2.06 35.08 17.04
C VAL A 577 1.27 36.34 16.67
N TYR A 578 0.75 36.37 15.46
CA TYR A 578 -0.22 37.34 14.97
C TYR A 578 -1.59 36.66 14.98
N TRP A 579 -2.55 37.23 15.70
CA TRP A 579 -3.90 36.68 15.83
C TRP A 579 -4.79 37.16 14.70
N LEU A 580 -5.70 36.31 14.25
CA LEU A 580 -6.62 36.60 13.15
C LEU A 580 -8.08 36.43 13.58
N LYS A 581 -8.97 37.17 12.91
CA LYS A 581 -10.40 36.85 12.91
C LYS A 581 -10.60 35.43 12.37
N PRO A 582 -11.40 34.57 13.03
CA PRO A 582 -11.52 33.14 12.72
C PRO A 582 -12.46 32.89 11.53
N VAL A 583 -12.10 33.41 10.35
CA VAL A 583 -12.93 33.35 9.14
C VAL A 583 -12.33 32.48 8.04
N LEU A 584 -11.01 32.29 8.01
CA LEU A 584 -10.33 31.47 7.02
C LEU A 584 -10.30 30.01 7.44
N LEU A 585 -10.51 29.11 6.49
CA LEU A 585 -10.38 27.67 6.69
C LEU A 585 -9.18 27.14 5.93
N ALA A 586 -8.47 26.20 6.54
CA ALA A 586 -7.39 25.45 5.90
C ALA A 586 -7.68 23.97 5.99
N GLU A 587 -7.52 23.26 4.87
CA GLU A 587 -7.52 21.82 4.87
C GLU A 587 -6.11 21.29 5.18
N ILE A 588 -6.06 20.33 6.11
CA ILE A 588 -4.83 19.83 6.70
C ILE A 588 -4.85 18.30 6.66
N ALA A 589 -3.79 17.72 6.11
CA ALA A 589 -3.47 16.31 6.31
C ALA A 589 -2.62 16.16 7.58
N PHE A 590 -2.92 15.18 8.43
CA PHE A 590 -2.25 15.00 9.70
C PHE A 590 -2.23 13.54 10.13
N ALA A 591 -1.30 13.20 11.02
CA ALA A 591 -1.22 11.83 11.53
C ALA A 591 -2.29 11.55 12.59
N GLN A 592 -2.52 12.51 13.49
CA GLN A 592 -3.49 12.39 14.58
C GLN A 592 -3.82 13.75 15.23
N ILE A 593 -4.92 13.80 15.99
CA ILE A 593 -5.24 14.86 16.94
C ILE A 593 -5.02 14.27 18.34
N THR A 594 -4.26 14.96 19.20
CA THR A 594 -4.00 14.49 20.58
C THR A 594 -5.24 14.60 21.45
N GLN A 595 -5.21 14.01 22.65
CA GLN A 595 -6.30 14.16 23.63
C GLN A 595 -6.55 15.63 24.01
N ASP A 596 -5.53 16.48 23.95
CA ASP A 596 -5.64 17.94 24.17
C ASP A 596 -6.21 18.70 22.95
N GLY A 597 -6.63 17.99 21.90
CA GLY A 597 -7.17 18.59 20.67
C GLY A 597 -6.11 19.10 19.69
N ILE A 598 -4.82 18.76 19.88
CA ILE A 598 -3.71 19.30 19.06
C ILE A 598 -3.36 18.37 17.90
N VAL A 599 -3.35 18.91 16.68
CA VAL A 599 -2.94 18.23 15.46
C VAL A 599 -1.43 17.95 15.44
N ARG A 600 -1.04 16.74 15.02
CA ARG A 600 0.37 16.32 14.89
C ARG A 600 0.70 15.88 13.46
N HIS A 601 1.91 16.23 13.01
CA HIS A 601 2.38 16.05 11.63
C HIS A 601 1.44 16.70 10.60
N ALA A 602 0.98 17.91 10.93
CA ALA A 602 0.14 18.70 10.04
C ALA A 602 0.91 19.10 8.77
N VAL A 603 0.31 18.88 7.62
CA VAL A 603 0.78 19.36 6.31
C VAL A 603 -0.37 20.11 5.66
N PHE A 604 -0.11 21.37 5.29
CA PHE A 604 -1.11 22.23 4.65
C PHE A 604 -1.46 21.69 3.27
N GLN A 605 -2.75 21.55 2.99
CA GLN A 605 -3.26 21.15 1.68
C GLN A 605 -3.79 22.36 0.91
N GLY A 606 -4.60 23.22 1.51
CA GLY A 606 -5.17 24.37 0.79
C GLY A 606 -6.13 25.19 1.66
N LEU A 607 -6.54 26.38 1.19
CA LEU A 607 -7.56 27.20 1.86
C LEU A 607 -8.99 26.85 1.41
N ARG A 608 -9.93 26.68 2.33
CA ARG A 608 -11.34 26.41 2.00
C ARG A 608 -12.20 27.66 2.18
N THR A 609 -13.17 27.84 1.28
CA THR A 609 -14.13 28.96 1.29
C THR A 609 -15.58 28.50 1.18
N ASP A 610 -15.80 27.20 1.07
CA ASP A 610 -17.10 26.58 0.80
C ASP A 610 -17.79 26.05 2.07
N LYS A 611 -17.25 26.33 3.27
CA LYS A 611 -17.81 25.97 4.58
C LYS A 611 -17.72 27.19 5.51
N PRO A 612 -18.74 27.47 6.35
CA PRO A 612 -18.61 28.50 7.36
C PRO A 612 -17.68 28.01 8.47
N ALA A 613 -16.86 28.91 9.02
CA ALA A 613 -15.90 28.54 10.06
C ALA A 613 -16.57 27.95 11.31
N THR A 614 -17.78 28.42 11.62
CA THR A 614 -18.60 27.98 12.76
C THR A 614 -19.01 26.51 12.72
N GLU A 615 -18.94 25.84 11.56
CA GLU A 615 -19.33 24.43 11.42
C GLU A 615 -18.13 23.47 11.50
N ILE A 616 -16.91 23.97 11.65
CA ILE A 616 -15.70 23.14 11.62
C ILE A 616 -15.43 22.58 13.01
N THR A 617 -15.87 21.33 13.24
CA THR A 617 -15.61 20.54 14.44
C THR A 617 -14.72 19.33 14.14
N GLU A 618 -14.20 18.66 15.19
CA GLU A 618 -13.40 17.44 15.04
C GLU A 618 -14.21 16.29 14.41
N GLU A 619 -13.74 15.74 13.28
CA GLU A 619 -14.33 14.53 12.70
C GLU A 619 -13.95 13.28 13.51
N ARG A 620 -14.95 12.61 14.10
CA ARG A 620 -14.77 11.32 14.80
C ARG A 620 -15.51 10.21 14.06
N ALA A 621 -14.86 9.05 13.90
CA ALA A 621 -15.50 7.88 13.30
C ALA A 621 -16.57 7.31 14.25
N LYS A 622 -17.73 6.93 13.71
CA LYS A 622 -18.73 6.17 14.48
C LYS A 622 -18.26 4.71 14.59
N ARG A 623 -18.26 4.17 15.82
CA ARG A 623 -18.07 2.73 16.08
C ARG A 623 -19.33 1.96 15.66
N ILE A 624 -19.16 0.93 14.85
CA ILE A 624 -20.24 0.04 14.43
C ILE A 624 -20.37 -1.07 15.47
N VAL A 625 -21.46 -1.05 16.25
CA VAL A 625 -21.78 -2.12 17.19
C VAL A 625 -22.50 -3.22 16.42
N GLN A 626 -21.93 -4.43 16.38
CA GLN A 626 -22.62 -5.60 15.84
C GLN A 626 -23.85 -5.90 16.71
N LYS A 627 -25.04 -5.83 16.12
CA LYS A 627 -26.25 -6.44 16.71
C LYS A 627 -26.42 -7.82 16.10
N GLY A 628 -26.14 -8.84 16.91
CA GLY A 628 -26.48 -10.23 16.60
C GLY A 628 -27.06 -10.91 17.84
N ALA A 629 -28.30 -11.38 17.69
CA ALA A 629 -29.06 -12.37 18.46
C ALA A 629 -29.31 -12.13 19.97
N ALA A 630 -30.59 -12.21 20.32
CA ALA A 630 -31.13 -12.03 21.66
C ALA A 630 -30.83 -13.24 22.55
N GLU A 631 -30.44 -12.97 23.80
CA GLU A 631 -30.84 -13.75 24.96
C GLU A 631 -31.19 -12.81 26.11
N GLN A 632 -32.22 -13.21 26.85
CA GLN A 632 -33.04 -12.41 27.74
C GLN A 632 -32.40 -12.24 29.13
N GLY A 633 -32.68 -11.09 29.73
CA GLY A 633 -32.93 -11.00 31.17
C GLY A 633 -31.76 -10.63 32.07
N ALA A 634 -31.58 -9.33 32.32
CA ALA A 634 -31.38 -8.79 33.68
C ALA A 634 -31.40 -7.26 33.65
N SER A 635 -32.39 -6.67 34.34
CA SER A 635 -32.46 -5.24 34.64
C SER A 635 -31.29 -4.79 35.52
N PRO A 636 -30.66 -3.62 35.29
CA PRO A 636 -29.79 -3.03 36.28
C PRO A 636 -30.63 -2.18 37.24
N ALA A 637 -30.83 -2.69 38.45
CA ALA A 637 -31.32 -1.91 39.58
C ALA A 637 -30.19 -1.06 40.18
N ALA A 638 -30.59 0.11 40.67
CA ALA A 638 -29.83 1.20 41.26
C ALA A 638 -28.73 0.83 42.29
N ALA A 639 -27.65 1.61 42.28
CA ALA A 639 -27.04 2.09 43.53
C ALA A 639 -26.40 3.48 43.32
N LYS A 640 -26.73 4.37 44.24
CA LYS A 640 -26.40 5.81 44.33
C LYS A 640 -25.02 6.03 45.02
N PRO A 641 -24.52 7.29 45.11
CA PRO A 641 -23.10 7.60 45.24
C PRO A 641 -22.62 7.64 46.69
N ALA A 642 -21.31 7.44 46.91
CA ALA A 642 -20.67 7.75 48.19
C ALA A 642 -19.43 8.64 47.98
N LYS A 643 -19.37 9.67 48.83
CA LYS A 643 -18.40 10.77 48.88
C LYS A 643 -17.06 10.34 49.48
N ARG A 644 -16.01 10.99 48.95
CA ARG A 644 -14.76 11.47 49.59
C ARG A 644 -14.50 11.12 51.06
N THR A 645 -13.30 10.61 51.31
CA THR A 645 -12.44 11.05 52.43
C THR A 645 -10.98 11.14 51.98
N SER A 646 -10.25 12.02 52.66
CA SER A 646 -8.93 12.55 52.37
C SER A 646 -7.80 11.87 53.15
N SER A 647 -6.62 11.85 52.53
CA SER A 647 -5.25 11.98 53.07
C SER A 647 -4.66 10.91 53.99
N SER A 648 -3.56 10.28 53.53
CA SER A 648 -2.27 10.24 54.24
C SER A 648 -1.12 9.84 53.28
N ASN A 649 0.07 10.38 53.55
CA ASN A 649 1.27 10.42 52.71
C ASN A 649 2.03 9.08 52.61
N SER A 650 2.50 8.76 51.40
CA SER A 650 3.79 8.10 51.05
C SER A 650 4.06 8.37 49.56
N PRO A 651 5.29 8.70 49.12
CA PRO A 651 5.52 9.13 47.74
C PRO A 651 5.68 7.91 46.83
N GLU A 652 4.58 7.30 46.41
CA GLU A 652 4.59 6.38 45.28
C GLU A 652 4.31 7.13 43.97
N PRO A 653 4.97 6.75 42.85
CA PRO A 653 4.79 7.43 41.57
C PRO A 653 3.40 7.14 41.02
N HIS A 654 2.43 7.98 41.36
CA HIS A 654 1.06 7.87 40.86
C HIS A 654 0.98 8.28 39.38
N LEU A 655 1.44 7.41 38.48
CA LEU A 655 1.10 7.54 37.08
C LEU A 655 -0.35 7.09 36.86
N ARG A 656 -1.22 8.03 36.50
CA ARG A 656 -2.64 7.76 36.22
C ARG A 656 -2.80 6.89 34.96
N LEU A 657 -3.04 5.60 35.15
CA LEU A 657 -3.35 4.66 34.07
C LEU A 657 -4.75 4.93 33.51
N THR A 658 -4.86 5.28 32.24
CA THR A 658 -6.16 5.48 31.56
C THR A 658 -6.59 4.20 30.86
N HIS A 659 -7.90 3.93 30.85
CA HIS A 659 -8.47 2.70 30.26
C HIS A 659 -7.78 1.42 30.77
N PRO A 660 -7.64 1.23 32.10
CA PRO A 660 -6.91 0.11 32.66
C PRO A 660 -7.49 -1.25 32.23
N ASP A 661 -8.82 -1.37 32.16
CA ASP A 661 -9.52 -2.61 31.82
C ASP A 661 -9.56 -2.89 30.30
N ARG A 662 -8.88 -2.06 29.49
CA ARG A 662 -8.80 -2.30 28.04
C ARG A 662 -8.00 -3.58 27.80
N VAL A 663 -8.65 -4.58 27.22
CA VAL A 663 -8.02 -5.81 26.74
C VAL A 663 -6.95 -5.47 25.70
N ILE A 664 -5.72 -5.92 25.93
CA ILE A 664 -4.59 -5.78 25.02
C ILE A 664 -4.27 -7.08 24.29
N ASP A 665 -4.61 -8.23 24.88
CA ASP A 665 -4.52 -9.55 24.24
C ASP A 665 -5.88 -10.25 24.31
N PRO A 666 -6.63 -10.31 23.20
CA PRO A 666 -7.96 -10.92 23.18
C PRO A 666 -7.98 -12.41 23.53
N SER A 667 -6.92 -13.18 23.26
CA SER A 667 -6.99 -14.64 23.47
C SER A 667 -6.84 -15.03 24.94
N SER A 668 -6.03 -14.28 25.70
CA SER A 668 -5.82 -14.47 27.13
C SER A 668 -6.71 -13.57 28.00
N GLY A 669 -7.32 -12.55 27.41
CA GLY A 669 -8.09 -11.53 28.14
C GLY A 669 -7.23 -10.50 28.88
N LEU A 670 -5.90 -10.56 28.75
CA LEU A 670 -4.98 -9.69 29.46
C LEU A 670 -5.20 -8.22 29.07
N THR A 671 -5.16 -7.36 30.07
CA THR A 671 -5.53 -5.95 29.99
C THR A 671 -4.33 -5.01 30.07
N LYS A 672 -4.55 -3.73 29.79
CA LYS A 672 -3.56 -2.67 29.98
C LYS A 672 -3.12 -2.56 31.44
N ARG A 673 -4.02 -2.84 32.39
CA ARG A 673 -3.69 -2.90 33.82
C ARG A 673 -2.68 -4.00 34.10
N ASP A 674 -2.92 -5.21 33.60
CA ASP A 674 -2.02 -6.36 33.81
C ASP A 674 -0.61 -6.07 33.30
N LEU A 675 -0.51 -5.41 32.14
CA LEU A 675 0.79 -4.98 31.58
C LEU A 675 1.46 -3.91 32.44
N ALA A 676 0.72 -2.93 32.96
CA ALA A 676 1.26 -1.91 33.83
C ALA A 676 1.73 -2.49 35.17
N GLU A 677 0.93 -3.35 35.80
CA GLU A 677 1.28 -4.04 37.04
C GLU A 677 2.50 -4.95 36.85
N PHE A 678 2.62 -5.61 35.70
CA PHE A 678 3.80 -6.37 35.33
C PHE A 678 5.06 -5.49 35.32
N TYR A 679 5.02 -4.33 34.66
CA TYR A 679 6.17 -3.43 34.61
C TYR A 679 6.48 -2.77 35.95
N VAL A 680 5.48 -2.54 36.81
CA VAL A 680 5.73 -2.13 38.21
C VAL A 680 6.52 -3.22 38.95
N ARG A 681 6.10 -4.49 38.87
CA ARG A 681 6.76 -5.61 39.57
C ARG A 681 8.16 -5.91 39.04
N THR A 682 8.44 -5.60 37.78
CA THR A 682 9.72 -5.89 37.12
C THR A 682 10.61 -4.67 36.96
N VAL A 683 10.23 -3.53 37.55
CA VAL A 683 10.88 -2.23 37.28
C VAL A 683 12.37 -2.25 37.61
N ASP A 684 12.74 -2.85 38.75
CA ASP A 684 14.13 -2.95 39.21
C ASP A 684 14.99 -3.84 38.30
N TRP A 685 14.36 -4.73 37.54
CA TRP A 685 15.03 -5.63 36.60
C TRP A 685 15.18 -5.00 35.21
N ILE A 686 14.16 -4.30 34.71
CA ILE A 686 14.16 -3.76 33.34
C ILE A 686 14.82 -2.39 33.21
N VAL A 687 14.66 -1.49 34.20
CA VAL A 687 15.20 -0.13 34.11
C VAL A 687 16.72 -0.11 33.93
N PRO A 688 17.53 -0.94 34.65
CA PRO A 688 18.97 -1.03 34.39
C PRO A 688 19.33 -1.43 32.96
N GLN A 689 18.46 -2.20 32.30
CA GLN A 689 18.66 -2.67 30.92
C GLN A 689 18.31 -1.61 29.87
N LEU A 690 17.44 -0.65 30.23
CA LEU A 690 17.04 0.50 29.42
C LEU A 690 17.95 1.72 29.63
N ALA A 691 18.56 1.81 30.81
CA ALA A 691 19.28 2.99 31.27
C ALA A 691 20.30 3.48 30.23
N ASN A 692 20.21 4.77 29.92
CA ASN A 692 21.04 5.51 28.99
C ASN A 692 21.05 4.97 27.56
N ARG A 693 20.15 4.07 27.18
CA ARG A 693 20.09 3.51 25.83
C ARG A 693 18.96 4.15 25.04
N PRO A 694 19.23 4.60 23.80
CA PRO A 694 18.16 4.94 22.88
C PRO A 694 17.19 3.77 22.70
N VAL A 695 15.90 4.03 22.84
CA VAL A 695 14.82 3.03 22.78
C VAL A 695 13.85 3.33 21.65
N ALA A 696 13.45 2.28 20.94
CA ALA A 696 12.31 2.28 20.04
C ALA A 696 11.14 1.53 20.68
N LEU A 697 9.93 2.09 20.55
CA LEU A 697 8.72 1.58 21.18
C LEU A 697 7.86 0.86 20.15
N VAL A 698 7.31 -0.29 20.49
CA VAL A 698 6.19 -0.90 19.75
C VAL A 698 4.92 -0.68 20.54
N ARG A 699 3.99 0.08 19.98
CA ARG A 699 2.75 0.47 20.64
C ARG A 699 1.57 -0.24 20.02
N ALA A 700 0.63 -0.67 20.86
CA ALA A 700 -0.63 -1.29 20.45
C ALA A 700 -1.82 -0.61 21.16
N PRO A 701 -2.25 0.58 20.68
CA PRO A 701 -3.36 1.32 21.27
C PRO A 701 -4.71 0.57 21.23
N GLU A 702 -4.86 -0.42 20.35
CA GLU A 702 -6.07 -1.24 20.25
C GLU A 702 -5.83 -2.71 20.63
N GLY A 703 -4.66 -2.99 21.24
CA GLY A 703 -4.24 -4.36 21.53
C GLY A 703 -3.49 -5.02 20.38
N ILE A 704 -2.96 -6.23 20.64
CA ILE A 704 -2.03 -6.92 19.75
C ILE A 704 -2.70 -7.54 18.51
N GLY A 705 -4.03 -7.66 18.51
CA GLY A 705 -4.82 -8.14 17.35
C GLY A 705 -5.05 -7.08 16.27
N ALA A 706 -4.66 -5.83 16.53
CA ALA A 706 -4.80 -4.69 15.62
C ALA A 706 -3.43 -4.21 15.11
N GLN A 707 -3.39 -3.04 14.47
CA GLN A 707 -2.14 -2.47 13.95
C GLN A 707 -1.15 -2.13 15.07
N LEU A 708 0.11 -2.51 14.88
CA LEU A 708 1.23 -2.17 15.76
C LEU A 708 2.03 -0.98 15.22
N PHE A 709 2.41 -0.06 16.10
CA PHE A 709 3.17 1.15 15.74
C PHE A 709 4.62 1.03 16.21
N PHE A 710 5.57 0.95 15.28
CA PHE A 710 7.00 0.98 15.59
C PHE A 710 7.51 2.43 15.58
N GLN A 711 7.91 2.95 16.74
CA GLN A 711 8.25 4.36 16.94
C GLN A 711 9.70 4.53 17.44
N LYS A 712 10.53 5.22 16.65
CA LYS A 712 11.94 5.52 17.01
C LYS A 712 12.17 6.93 17.57
N ASN A 713 11.29 7.88 17.25
CA ASN A 713 11.50 9.29 17.56
C ASN A 713 10.52 9.79 18.64
N PRO A 714 10.94 10.70 19.54
CA PRO A 714 10.08 11.33 20.56
C PRO A 714 9.06 12.34 20.03
N GLU A 715 9.17 12.79 18.77
CA GLU A 715 8.35 13.88 18.24
C GLU A 715 6.84 13.57 18.30
N GLY A 716 6.10 14.39 19.05
CA GLY A 716 4.63 14.36 19.09
C GLY A 716 4.00 13.60 20.26
N LEU A 717 4.78 12.97 21.14
CA LEU A 717 4.28 12.28 22.34
C LEU A 717 4.97 12.82 23.60
N ALA A 718 4.20 13.48 24.46
CA ALA A 718 4.64 13.80 25.82
C ALA A 718 4.53 12.53 26.66
N ILE A 719 5.53 11.65 26.58
CA ILE A 719 5.63 10.50 27.49
C ILE A 719 6.21 11.05 28.80
N PRO A 720 5.47 11.00 29.92
CA PRO A 720 5.96 11.51 31.20
C PRO A 720 7.28 10.86 31.58
N GLY A 721 8.28 11.66 31.98
CA GLY A 721 9.58 11.16 32.43
C GLY A 721 10.55 10.70 31.33
N ILE A 722 10.16 10.70 30.04
CA ILE A 722 11.07 10.24 28.98
C ILE A 722 12.16 11.28 28.68
N ASP A 723 13.41 10.83 28.63
CA ASP A 723 14.52 11.64 28.17
C ASP A 723 14.60 11.63 26.64
N SER A 724 15.08 12.72 26.05
CA SER A 724 15.26 12.83 24.60
C SER A 724 16.70 13.18 24.24
N ILE A 725 17.26 12.45 23.27
CA ILE A 725 18.54 12.79 22.65
C ILE A 725 18.26 13.59 21.38
N SER A 726 18.97 14.71 21.23
CA SER A 726 18.80 15.61 20.09
C SER A 726 19.24 14.97 18.76
N LYS A 727 18.64 15.44 17.66
CA LYS A 727 19.02 15.05 16.29
C LYS A 727 20.51 15.29 15.98
N ALA A 728 21.11 16.32 16.59
CA ALA A 728 22.52 16.64 16.38
C ALA A 728 23.47 15.56 16.94
N GLN A 729 23.08 14.91 18.04
CA GLN A 729 23.90 13.89 18.72
C GLN A 729 23.69 12.48 18.15
N ALA A 730 22.46 12.16 17.75
CA ALA A 730 22.08 10.81 17.31
C ALA A 730 21.80 10.68 15.80
N LYS A 731 22.00 11.75 15.00
CA LYS A 731 21.56 11.91 13.59
C LYS A 731 20.03 11.89 13.38
N HIS A 732 19.28 11.31 14.33
CA HIS A 732 17.82 11.29 14.42
C HIS A 732 17.40 11.49 15.90
N PRO A 733 16.29 12.19 16.20
CA PRO A 733 15.77 12.29 17.57
C PRO A 733 15.52 10.89 18.17
N ALA A 734 15.98 10.62 19.39
CA ALA A 734 15.79 9.32 20.03
C ALA A 734 15.28 9.46 21.47
N MET A 735 14.52 8.47 21.94
CA MET A 735 13.97 8.40 23.30
C MET A 735 14.91 7.60 24.22
N VAL A 736 14.96 7.94 25.51
CA VAL A 736 15.67 7.18 26.54
C VAL A 736 14.75 7.01 27.76
N ILE A 737 14.72 5.82 28.32
CA ILE A 737 13.94 5.49 29.53
C ILE A 737 14.93 5.23 30.66
N ASN A 738 15.06 6.20 31.57
CA ASN A 738 16.01 6.17 32.69
C ASN A 738 15.33 6.02 34.06
N SER A 739 14.00 5.99 34.10
CA SER A 739 13.26 5.96 35.37
C SER A 739 12.01 5.06 35.30
N PRO A 740 11.53 4.57 36.47
CA PRO A 740 10.23 3.92 36.60
C PRO A 740 9.08 4.73 35.99
N GLU A 741 9.06 6.05 36.21
CA GLU A 741 8.01 6.94 35.71
C GLU A 741 8.01 6.98 34.18
N ALA A 742 9.19 7.03 33.56
CA ALA A 742 9.35 7.00 32.11
C ALA A 742 8.86 5.68 31.50
N LEU A 743 9.17 4.55 32.15
CA LEU A 743 8.72 3.23 31.74
C LEU A 743 7.20 3.11 31.80
N LEU A 744 6.61 3.44 32.96
CA LEU A 744 5.16 3.40 33.11
C LEU A 744 4.47 4.42 32.19
N GLY A 745 5.11 5.57 31.95
CA GLY A 745 4.69 6.57 30.97
C GLY A 745 4.57 5.96 29.58
N ALA A 746 5.56 5.16 29.16
CA ALA A 746 5.52 4.47 27.88
C ALA A 746 4.36 3.46 27.82
N VAL A 747 4.12 2.68 28.89
CA VAL A 747 3.01 1.72 29.01
C VAL A 747 1.66 2.42 28.97
N GLN A 748 1.52 3.55 29.66
CA GLN A 748 0.33 4.40 29.60
C GLN A 748 0.02 4.82 28.16
N MET A 749 1.06 5.09 27.37
CA MET A 749 0.96 5.38 25.94
C MET A 749 0.79 4.14 25.06
N SER A 750 0.40 3.00 25.66
CA SER A 750 0.15 1.70 25.01
C SER A 750 1.40 1.05 24.41
N THR A 751 2.59 1.34 24.96
CA THR A 751 3.81 0.60 24.60
C THR A 751 3.75 -0.81 25.17
N ILE A 752 4.03 -1.79 24.33
CA ILE A 752 4.15 -3.21 24.72
C ILE A 752 5.60 -3.67 24.57
N GLU A 753 6.28 -3.35 23.47
CA GLU A 753 7.68 -3.76 23.28
C GLU A 753 8.64 -2.57 23.39
N LEU A 754 9.79 -2.82 24.04
CA LEU A 754 10.88 -1.87 24.23
C LEU A 754 12.14 -2.43 23.55
N HIS A 755 12.64 -1.74 22.52
CA HIS A 755 13.80 -2.19 21.76
C HIS A 755 14.97 -1.21 21.90
N THR A 756 16.10 -1.66 22.45
CA THR A 756 17.25 -0.80 22.73
C THR A 756 18.31 -0.87 21.65
N TRP A 757 19.05 0.24 21.48
CA TRP A 757 20.28 0.28 20.68
C TRP A 757 21.41 -0.50 21.37
N ASN A 758 22.47 -0.76 20.61
CA ASN A 758 23.72 -1.37 21.09
C ASN A 758 24.77 -0.34 21.54
N ALA A 759 24.34 0.90 21.82
CA ALA A 759 25.17 1.97 22.37
C ALA A 759 24.38 2.73 23.44
N THR A 760 25.07 3.53 24.23
CA THR A 760 24.47 4.40 25.25
C THR A 760 24.63 5.87 24.88
N SER A 761 23.90 6.75 25.56
CA SER A 761 23.98 8.20 25.41
C SER A 761 25.36 8.77 25.76
N ALA A 762 26.19 8.03 26.51
CA ALA A 762 27.57 8.42 26.81
C ALA A 762 28.44 8.45 25.54
N ASP A 763 28.28 7.47 24.63
CA ASP A 763 28.90 7.49 23.30
C ASP A 763 28.02 6.73 22.29
N LEU A 764 27.25 7.49 21.51
CA LEU A 764 26.36 6.93 20.49
C LEU A 764 27.06 6.48 19.22
N GLN A 765 28.33 6.84 19.03
CA GLN A 765 29.09 6.47 17.84
C GLN A 765 29.86 5.16 18.01
N ARG A 766 30.02 4.70 19.26
CA ARG A 766 30.77 3.49 19.61
C ARG A 766 29.88 2.51 20.39
N PRO A 767 29.47 1.40 19.78
CA PRO A 767 28.69 0.37 20.47
C PRO A 767 29.42 -0.18 21.69
N ASP A 768 28.68 -0.36 22.78
CA ASP A 768 29.15 -1.00 24.02
C ASP A 768 28.72 -2.47 24.11
N ARG A 769 28.11 -3.00 23.05
CA ARG A 769 27.80 -4.41 22.88
C ARG A 769 27.55 -4.76 21.41
N PHE A 770 27.52 -6.04 21.11
CA PHE A 770 26.83 -6.57 19.93
C PHE A 770 25.88 -7.70 20.33
N VAL A 771 24.93 -7.98 19.43
CA VAL A 771 23.91 -9.02 19.62
C VAL A 771 23.98 -10.00 18.46
N LEU A 772 23.89 -11.29 18.78
CA LEU A 772 23.64 -12.38 17.85
C LEU A 772 22.23 -12.91 18.15
N ASP A 773 21.29 -12.67 17.23
CA ASP A 773 19.90 -13.12 17.35
C ASP A 773 19.72 -14.43 16.56
N LEU A 774 19.62 -15.56 17.27
CA LEU A 774 19.47 -16.87 16.65
C LEU A 774 18.01 -17.05 16.21
N ASP A 775 17.77 -16.84 14.92
CA ASP A 775 16.45 -16.91 14.30
C ASP A 775 16.31 -18.25 13.54
N PRO A 776 15.53 -19.22 14.07
CA PRO A 776 15.42 -20.54 13.47
C PRO A 776 14.49 -20.55 12.25
N ASP A 777 14.60 -21.59 11.44
CA ASP A 777 13.48 -22.04 10.63
C ASP A 777 12.29 -22.39 11.54
N PRO A 778 11.07 -21.91 11.28
CA PRO A 778 9.86 -22.35 11.98
C PRO A 778 9.64 -23.87 12.06
N SER A 779 10.18 -24.66 11.13
CA SER A 779 10.04 -26.12 11.12
C SER A 779 11.09 -26.87 11.94
N LEU A 780 12.12 -26.19 12.46
CA LEU A 780 13.15 -26.85 13.25
C LEU A 780 12.65 -27.19 14.66
N PRO A 781 12.98 -28.38 15.18
CA PRO A 781 12.67 -28.72 16.55
C PRO A 781 13.46 -27.81 17.51
N TRP A 782 12.88 -27.53 18.68
CA TRP A 782 13.52 -26.66 19.68
C TRP A 782 14.92 -27.13 20.10
N LYS A 783 15.17 -28.45 20.10
CA LYS A 783 16.50 -29.02 20.36
C LYS A 783 17.58 -28.43 19.44
N SER A 784 17.26 -28.11 18.18
CA SER A 784 18.21 -27.48 17.26
C SER A 784 18.58 -26.06 17.70
N MET A 785 17.67 -25.32 18.36
CA MET A 785 17.97 -24.00 18.95
C MET A 785 18.94 -24.13 20.12
N VAL A 786 18.74 -25.13 20.98
CA VAL A 786 19.63 -25.45 22.11
C VAL A 786 21.03 -25.76 21.60
N GLU A 787 21.14 -26.70 20.66
CA GLU A 787 22.42 -27.11 20.04
C GLU A 787 23.13 -25.91 19.39
N ALA A 788 22.41 -25.11 18.61
CA ALA A 788 22.98 -23.95 17.94
C ALA A 788 23.43 -22.86 18.90
N THR A 789 22.71 -22.66 20.01
CA THR A 789 23.10 -21.72 21.06
C THR A 789 24.40 -22.17 21.70
N GLN A 790 24.50 -23.46 22.08
CA GLN A 790 25.72 -24.02 22.66
C GLN A 790 26.93 -23.91 21.72
N LEU A 791 26.76 -24.26 20.44
CA LEU A 791 27.82 -24.14 19.43
C LEU A 791 28.29 -22.68 19.25
N THR A 792 27.35 -21.72 19.25
CA THR A 792 27.69 -20.30 19.14
C THR A 792 28.46 -19.82 20.38
N LEU A 793 28.04 -20.26 21.57
CA LEU A 793 28.74 -19.95 22.82
C LEU A 793 30.16 -20.53 22.85
N THR A 794 30.36 -21.76 22.39
CA THR A 794 31.70 -22.37 22.28
C THR A 794 32.63 -21.54 21.42
N VAL A 795 32.17 -21.04 20.27
CA VAL A 795 33.00 -20.17 19.43
C VAL A 795 33.28 -18.82 20.09
N LEU A 796 32.35 -18.27 20.87
CA LEU A 796 32.60 -17.06 21.65
C LEU A 796 33.62 -17.30 22.78
N ASP A 797 33.58 -18.46 23.45
CA ASP A 797 34.57 -18.86 24.45
C ASP A 797 35.97 -19.00 23.84
N GLU A 798 36.07 -19.62 22.65
CA GLU A 798 37.34 -19.73 21.91
C GLU A 798 37.90 -18.36 21.49
N LEU A 799 37.03 -17.37 21.31
CA LEU A 799 37.44 -15.98 21.07
C LEU A 799 37.74 -15.23 22.37
N GLY A 800 37.52 -15.83 23.53
CA GLY A 800 37.71 -15.19 24.84
C GLY A 800 36.66 -14.11 25.14
N LEU A 801 35.46 -14.21 24.56
CA LEU A 801 34.38 -13.24 24.74
C LEU A 801 33.35 -13.77 25.72
N GLN A 802 33.20 -13.10 26.86
CA GLN A 802 32.09 -13.34 27.78
C GLN A 802 30.77 -12.94 27.11
N SER A 803 29.75 -13.78 27.27
CA SER A 803 28.46 -13.65 26.60
C SER A 803 27.30 -13.90 27.57
N PHE A 804 26.19 -13.23 27.31
CA PHE A 804 25.01 -13.18 28.17
C PHE A 804 23.78 -13.53 27.35
N LEU A 805 22.90 -14.38 27.90
CA LEU A 805 21.83 -15.02 27.15
C LEU A 805 20.47 -14.51 27.59
N LYS A 806 19.54 -14.41 26.63
CA LYS A 806 18.12 -14.26 26.94
C LYS A 806 17.26 -14.92 25.90
N THR A 807 16.10 -15.43 26.32
CA THR A 807 15.06 -15.80 25.36
C THR A 807 14.52 -14.56 24.65
N SER A 808 14.13 -14.70 23.38
CA SER A 808 13.57 -13.57 22.63
C SER A 808 12.13 -13.21 23.04
N GLY A 809 11.40 -14.10 23.73
CA GLY A 809 9.95 -14.06 23.86
C GLY A 809 9.21 -14.41 22.57
N GLY A 810 9.94 -14.78 21.51
CA GLY A 810 9.40 -15.20 20.22
C GLY A 810 9.75 -16.67 19.95
N LYS A 811 10.63 -16.91 18.97
CA LYS A 811 11.04 -18.26 18.55
C LYS A 811 12.53 -18.57 18.78
N GLY A 812 13.34 -17.55 19.12
CA GLY A 812 14.81 -17.66 19.18
C GLY A 812 15.43 -17.26 20.51
N ILE A 813 16.76 -17.36 20.58
CA ILE A 813 17.60 -16.93 21.71
C ILE A 813 18.50 -15.79 21.24
N HIS A 814 18.66 -14.76 22.08
CA HIS A 814 19.60 -13.67 21.84
C HIS A 814 20.84 -13.88 22.70
N ILE A 815 22.02 -13.76 22.07
CA ILE A 815 23.32 -13.75 22.73
C ILE A 815 23.85 -12.32 22.69
N VAL A 816 24.12 -11.75 23.86
CA VAL A 816 24.59 -10.39 24.04
C VAL A 816 26.04 -10.43 24.49
N VAL A 817 26.91 -9.73 23.77
CA VAL A 817 28.34 -9.68 24.06
C VAL A 817 28.72 -8.23 24.38
N PRO A 818 28.98 -7.87 25.66
CA PRO A 818 29.39 -6.52 26.02
C PRO A 818 30.77 -6.19 25.44
N LEU A 819 31.01 -4.94 25.14
CA LEU A 819 32.28 -4.42 24.63
C LEU A 819 32.62 -3.12 25.35
N THR A 820 33.92 -2.88 25.53
CA THR A 820 34.39 -1.52 25.84
C THR A 820 34.17 -0.66 24.60
N PRO A 821 33.45 0.48 24.68
CA PRO A 821 33.09 1.29 23.51
C PRO A 821 34.29 2.01 22.88
N LYS A 822 35.07 1.26 22.09
CA LYS A 822 36.27 1.73 21.36
C LYS A 822 36.10 1.66 19.85
N ASP A 823 35.49 0.58 19.36
CA ASP A 823 35.30 0.30 17.95
C ASP A 823 34.09 1.05 17.36
N SER A 824 34.11 1.32 16.05
CA SER A 824 33.00 1.97 15.35
C SER A 824 31.84 0.99 15.12
N TRP A 825 30.63 1.51 14.81
CA TRP A 825 29.50 0.69 14.36
C TRP A 825 29.85 -0.22 13.17
N GLN A 826 30.68 0.25 12.24
CA GLN A 826 31.08 -0.54 11.07
C GLN A 826 31.99 -1.70 11.48
N ASP A 827 32.96 -1.45 12.37
CA ASP A 827 33.88 -2.46 12.88
C ASP A 827 33.16 -3.55 13.69
N VAL A 828 32.30 -3.14 14.64
CA VAL A 828 31.52 -4.07 15.47
C VAL A 828 30.60 -4.92 14.61
N LYS A 829 29.90 -4.31 13.64
CA LYS A 829 29.05 -5.05 12.69
C LYS A 829 29.86 -6.02 11.84
N ALA A 830 31.00 -5.58 11.29
CA ALA A 830 31.87 -6.41 10.47
C ALA A 830 32.45 -7.60 11.26
N PHE A 831 32.82 -7.38 12.51
CA PHE A 831 33.29 -8.42 13.42
C PHE A 831 32.18 -9.44 13.72
N SER A 832 30.98 -8.99 14.13
CA SER A 832 29.84 -9.90 14.37
C SER A 832 29.46 -10.70 13.11
N HIS A 833 29.49 -10.07 11.93
CA HIS A 833 29.21 -10.74 10.67
C HIS A 833 30.27 -11.79 10.32
N SER A 834 31.53 -11.54 10.68
CA SER A 834 32.62 -12.48 10.42
C SER A 834 32.55 -13.69 11.34
N ILE A 835 32.11 -13.54 12.60
CA ILE A 835 31.77 -14.67 13.48
C ILE A 835 30.68 -15.52 12.82
N VAL A 836 29.60 -14.89 12.34
CA VAL A 836 28.49 -15.61 11.68
C VAL A 836 28.96 -16.34 10.41
N LYS A 837 29.81 -15.72 9.60
CA LYS A 837 30.42 -16.36 8.42
C LYS A 837 31.32 -17.53 8.82
N TYR A 838 32.09 -17.40 9.88
CA TYR A 838 32.95 -18.45 10.39
C TYR A 838 32.12 -19.66 10.85
N MET A 839 31.08 -19.43 11.67
CA MET A 839 30.11 -20.45 12.09
C MET A 839 29.45 -21.17 10.91
N ALA A 840 28.96 -20.42 9.93
CA ALA A 840 28.31 -20.98 8.74
C ALA A 840 29.26 -21.73 7.80
N ARG A 841 30.57 -21.47 7.87
CA ARG A 841 31.59 -22.25 7.14
C ARG A 841 31.97 -23.52 7.88
N LEU A 842 32.09 -23.46 9.20
CA LEU A 842 32.43 -24.62 10.03
C LEU A 842 31.30 -25.65 10.08
N ILE A 843 30.05 -25.18 10.25
CA ILE A 843 28.89 -26.04 10.45
C ILE A 843 27.75 -25.58 9.51
N PRO A 844 27.93 -25.71 8.18
CA PRO A 844 26.99 -25.19 7.18
C PRO A 844 25.61 -25.85 7.26
N ASP A 845 25.52 -27.06 7.81
CA ASP A 845 24.26 -27.80 7.99
C ASP A 845 23.42 -27.28 9.17
N ARG A 846 24.00 -26.46 10.06
CA ARG A 846 23.29 -25.88 11.20
C ARG A 846 23.13 -24.38 11.07
N PHE A 847 24.09 -23.68 10.48
CA PHE A 847 24.08 -22.21 10.42
C PHE A 847 24.04 -21.66 9.00
N SER A 848 23.32 -20.55 8.86
CA SER A 848 23.35 -19.70 7.67
C SER A 848 23.92 -18.32 8.02
N ALA A 849 24.75 -17.77 7.13
CA ALA A 849 25.25 -16.41 7.25
C ALA A 849 24.46 -15.38 6.42
N VAL A 850 23.37 -15.80 5.77
CA VAL A 850 22.59 -14.94 4.87
C VAL A 850 21.20 -14.71 5.44
N ALA A 851 20.82 -13.44 5.59
CA ALA A 851 19.53 -13.05 6.13
C ALA A 851 18.33 -13.49 5.25
N GLY A 852 17.17 -13.64 5.88
CA GLY A 852 15.88 -13.92 5.24
C GLY A 852 15.44 -15.39 5.35
N PRO A 853 14.15 -15.67 5.66
CA PRO A 853 13.67 -17.02 6.02
C PRO A 853 14.12 -18.13 5.09
N LYS A 854 14.00 -17.93 3.78
CA LYS A 854 14.33 -18.98 2.82
C LYS A 854 15.87 -19.27 2.69
N ASN A 855 16.75 -18.56 3.42
CA ASN A 855 18.23 -18.78 3.41
C ASN A 855 18.67 -19.60 4.64
N ARG A 856 17.73 -19.96 5.50
CA ARG A 856 17.95 -20.75 6.70
C ARG A 856 17.00 -21.95 6.74
N VAL A 857 16.57 -22.46 5.57
CA VAL A 857 15.64 -23.60 5.55
C VAL A 857 16.31 -24.80 6.21
N GLY A 858 15.70 -25.33 7.27
CA GLY A 858 16.28 -26.39 8.11
C GLY A 858 17.55 -25.98 8.87
N ARG A 859 17.85 -24.68 8.98
CA ARG A 859 19.04 -24.13 9.65
C ARG A 859 18.67 -22.95 10.55
N ILE A 860 19.65 -22.44 11.29
CA ILE A 860 19.51 -21.24 12.11
C ILE A 860 20.29 -20.10 11.46
N PHE A 861 19.62 -18.97 11.23
CA PHE A 861 20.31 -17.74 10.85
C PHE A 861 20.73 -17.04 12.13
N ILE A 862 22.02 -16.74 12.26
CA ILE A 862 22.50 -15.86 13.32
C ILE A 862 22.40 -14.43 12.80
N ASP A 863 21.33 -13.73 13.18
CA ASP A 863 21.05 -12.37 12.75
C ASP A 863 22.01 -11.37 13.40
N TYR A 864 23.02 -10.97 12.63
CA TYR A 864 23.98 -9.92 12.96
C TYR A 864 23.51 -8.52 12.53
N LEU A 865 22.39 -8.39 11.80
CA LEU A 865 21.92 -7.11 11.25
C LEU A 865 21.48 -6.14 12.36
N ARG A 866 21.24 -6.65 13.57
CA ARG A 866 20.97 -5.88 14.79
C ARG A 866 22.13 -4.98 15.22
N ASN A 867 23.33 -5.18 14.65
CA ASN A 867 24.55 -4.46 15.04
C ASN A 867 24.86 -3.23 14.15
N GLY A 868 23.91 -2.79 13.32
CA GLY A 868 24.03 -1.55 12.55
C GLY A 868 23.59 -0.31 13.33
N LEU A 869 24.09 0.86 12.94
CA LEU A 869 23.64 2.15 13.49
C LEU A 869 22.11 2.28 13.36
N GLY A 870 21.44 2.58 14.47
CA GLY A 870 19.98 2.74 14.52
C GLY A 870 19.17 1.44 14.46
N ALA A 871 19.83 0.28 14.42
CA ALA A 871 19.19 -1.02 14.63
C ALA A 871 18.94 -1.25 16.13
N THR A 872 17.93 -2.06 16.43
CA THR A 872 17.46 -2.27 17.80
C THR A 872 17.16 -3.74 18.07
N THR A 873 17.27 -4.13 19.33
CA THR A 873 16.96 -5.47 19.83
C THR A 873 15.98 -5.35 20.99
N ILE A 874 15.02 -6.28 21.11
CA ILE A 874 14.12 -6.34 22.27
C ILE A 874 14.92 -6.34 23.56
N CYS A 875 14.57 -5.44 24.48
CA CYS A 875 15.21 -5.30 25.78
C CYS A 875 14.95 -6.55 26.64
N ALA A 876 15.91 -6.91 27.50
CA ALA A 876 15.67 -7.88 28.55
C ALA A 876 14.50 -7.42 29.43
N TYR A 877 13.68 -8.36 29.88
CA TYR A 877 12.44 -8.17 30.63
C TYR A 877 11.32 -7.41 29.90
N SER A 878 11.49 -7.06 28.61
CA SER A 878 10.42 -6.46 27.82
C SER A 878 9.42 -7.51 27.32
N VAL A 879 8.14 -7.13 27.30
CA VAL A 879 7.03 -7.89 26.76
C VAL A 879 7.07 -7.89 25.22
N ARG A 880 6.50 -8.92 24.61
CA ARG A 880 6.28 -9.06 23.16
C ARG A 880 4.81 -8.86 22.82
N ALA A 881 4.54 -8.16 21.73
CA ALA A 881 3.18 -7.98 21.19
C ALA A 881 2.75 -9.25 20.42
N ARG A 882 2.63 -10.36 21.15
CA ARG A 882 2.26 -11.69 20.67
C ARG A 882 1.28 -12.31 21.65
N GLU A 883 0.56 -13.32 21.17
CA GLU A 883 -0.40 -14.09 21.96
C GLU A 883 0.23 -14.57 23.28
N GLY A 884 -0.47 -14.34 24.40
CA GLY A 884 -0.01 -14.65 25.75
C GLY A 884 0.98 -13.66 26.35
N LEU A 885 1.32 -12.57 25.64
CA LEU A 885 2.26 -11.52 26.07
C LEU A 885 3.59 -12.09 26.63
N PRO A 886 4.34 -12.89 25.83
CA PRO A 886 5.59 -13.47 26.28
C PRO A 886 6.65 -12.41 26.53
N VAL A 887 7.60 -12.72 27.42
CA VAL A 887 8.66 -11.81 27.86
C VAL A 887 10.01 -12.28 27.35
N SER A 888 10.90 -11.35 27.01
CA SER A 888 12.30 -11.66 26.72
C SER A 888 13.10 -11.78 28.02
N VAL A 889 13.49 -12.99 28.42
CA VAL A 889 13.98 -13.26 29.79
C VAL A 889 15.45 -13.65 29.79
N PRO A 890 16.33 -12.98 30.58
CA PRO A 890 17.68 -13.42 30.86
C PRO A 890 17.75 -14.83 31.45
N ILE A 891 18.71 -15.62 30.95
CA ILE A 891 18.94 -17.01 31.34
C ILE A 891 20.43 -17.23 31.54
N ARG A 892 20.77 -18.17 32.42
CA ARG A 892 22.13 -18.70 32.58
C ARG A 892 22.43 -19.68 31.45
N ARG A 893 23.72 -19.96 31.25
CA ARG A 893 24.17 -20.86 30.18
C ARG A 893 23.72 -22.30 30.41
N GLU A 894 23.64 -22.70 31.67
CA GLU A 894 23.27 -24.06 32.12
C GLU A 894 21.78 -24.32 31.88
N GLU A 895 20.95 -23.27 31.96
CA GLU A 895 19.49 -23.36 31.75
C GLU A 895 19.12 -23.63 30.29
N VAL A 896 20.02 -23.37 29.33
CA VAL A 896 19.70 -23.45 27.89
C VAL A 896 19.21 -24.84 27.49
N SER A 897 19.78 -25.90 28.06
CA SER A 897 19.38 -27.29 27.79
C SER A 897 18.02 -27.67 28.36
N GLU A 898 17.53 -26.95 29.37
CA GLU A 898 16.28 -27.25 30.07
C GLU A 898 15.07 -26.52 29.46
N LEU A 899 15.33 -25.49 28.63
CA LEU A 899 14.28 -24.75 27.96
C LEU A 899 13.50 -25.62 26.98
N LYS A 900 12.19 -25.37 26.91
CA LYS A 900 11.28 -26.01 25.93
C LYS A 900 10.86 -25.08 24.79
N ALA A 901 10.89 -23.76 25.02
CA ALA A 901 10.56 -22.75 24.02
C ALA A 901 11.10 -21.36 24.40
N ALA A 902 11.25 -20.48 23.42
CA ALA A 902 11.70 -19.09 23.58
C ALA A 902 10.64 -18.15 24.19
N ASN A 903 9.39 -18.60 24.34
CA ASN A 903 8.25 -17.83 24.84
C ASN A 903 7.63 -18.47 26.11
N SER A 904 8.41 -19.24 26.86
CA SER A 904 7.94 -19.97 28.06
C SER A 904 7.51 -19.05 29.20
N TRP A 905 8.04 -17.83 29.25
CA TRP A 905 7.68 -16.83 30.25
C TRP A 905 6.83 -15.73 29.65
N THR A 906 5.79 -15.34 30.38
CA THR A 906 4.79 -14.34 30.05
C THR A 906 4.65 -13.34 31.19
N ILE A 907 3.88 -12.27 30.96
CA ILE A 907 3.59 -11.31 32.04
C ILE A 907 2.88 -11.95 33.24
N VAL A 908 2.23 -13.10 33.02
CA VAL A 908 1.48 -13.82 34.05
C VAL A 908 2.41 -14.62 34.95
N ASN A 909 3.43 -15.29 34.43
CA ASN A 909 4.23 -16.26 35.19
C ASN A 909 5.66 -15.82 35.52
N LEU A 910 6.18 -14.73 34.93
CA LEU A 910 7.59 -14.33 35.13
C LEU A 910 7.96 -14.09 36.59
N HIS A 911 7.03 -13.58 37.40
CA HIS A 911 7.26 -13.31 38.82
C HIS A 911 7.66 -14.57 39.61
N GLN A 912 7.19 -15.75 39.20
CA GLN A 912 7.56 -17.03 39.84
C GLN A 912 9.05 -17.29 39.63
N ARG A 913 9.54 -17.14 38.40
CA ARG A 913 10.97 -17.25 38.09
C ARG A 913 11.80 -16.23 38.86
N LEU A 914 11.38 -14.97 38.90
CA LEU A 914 12.15 -13.92 39.58
C LEU A 914 12.29 -14.20 41.09
N ASN A 915 11.29 -14.83 41.70
CA ASN A 915 11.34 -15.24 43.11
C ASN A 915 12.22 -16.48 43.35
N GLU A 916 12.43 -17.32 42.33
CA GLU A 916 13.27 -18.52 42.39
C GLU A 916 14.76 -18.22 42.12
N LEU A 917 15.07 -17.07 41.50
CA LEU A 917 16.44 -16.68 41.19
C LEU A 917 17.16 -16.18 42.45
N GLU A 918 18.25 -16.85 42.84
CA GLU A 918 19.14 -16.37 43.89
C GLU A 918 19.93 -15.12 43.47
N GLU A 919 20.25 -15.01 42.17
CA GLU A 919 21.00 -13.89 41.58
C GLU A 919 20.60 -13.70 40.11
N ASP A 920 20.67 -12.45 39.61
CA ASP A 920 20.42 -12.11 38.20
C ASP A 920 21.39 -12.87 37.26
N PRO A 921 20.88 -13.64 36.27
CA PRO A 921 21.72 -14.27 35.25
C PRO A 921 22.65 -13.30 34.50
N TRP A 922 22.38 -12.00 34.53
CA TRP A 922 23.18 -10.95 33.92
C TRP A 922 23.99 -10.09 34.90
N ALA A 923 24.13 -10.48 36.18
CA ALA A 923 24.86 -9.70 37.19
C ALA A 923 26.28 -9.28 36.75
N GLY A 924 27.00 -10.13 36.00
CA GLY A 924 28.34 -9.84 35.49
C GLY A 924 28.41 -8.84 34.32
N LEU A 925 27.30 -8.54 33.64
CA LEU A 925 27.29 -7.79 32.37
C LEU A 925 27.95 -6.42 32.48
N ALA A 926 27.64 -5.67 33.54
CA ALA A 926 28.16 -4.33 33.76
C ALA A 926 29.65 -4.32 34.17
N ALA A 927 30.16 -5.43 34.71
CA ALA A 927 31.56 -5.57 35.14
C ALA A 927 32.48 -6.05 34.02
N THR A 928 31.96 -6.77 33.01
CA THR A 928 32.75 -7.26 31.88
C THR A 928 33.42 -6.11 31.12
N ARG A 929 34.74 -6.22 30.93
CA ARG A 929 35.53 -5.31 30.09
C ARG A 929 36.30 -6.15 29.06
N GLN A 930 35.88 -6.07 27.81
CA GLN A 930 36.50 -6.79 26.70
C GLN A 930 36.49 -5.92 25.43
N THR A 931 37.40 -6.20 24.49
CA THR A 931 37.60 -5.44 23.24
C THR A 931 37.84 -6.38 22.09
N ILE A 932 37.53 -5.95 20.87
CA ILE A 932 37.82 -6.74 19.65
C ILE A 932 39.33 -6.68 19.38
N THR A 933 40.03 -7.81 19.53
CA THR A 933 41.48 -7.88 19.31
C THR A 933 41.83 -8.31 17.89
N ARG A 934 43.07 -8.03 17.47
CA ARG A 934 43.62 -8.51 16.20
C ARG A 934 43.63 -10.05 16.12
N GLU A 935 43.94 -10.71 17.23
CA GLU A 935 43.97 -12.17 17.31
C GLU A 935 42.58 -12.78 17.08
N MET A 936 41.53 -12.21 17.69
CA MET A 936 40.14 -12.64 17.45
C MET A 936 39.78 -12.51 15.96
N ARG A 937 40.14 -11.38 15.32
CA ARG A 937 39.92 -11.14 13.88
C ARG A 937 40.63 -12.20 13.02
N GLN A 938 41.87 -12.55 13.35
CA GLN A 938 42.63 -13.58 12.66
C GLN A 938 42.01 -14.97 12.80
N ARG A 939 41.59 -15.36 14.02
CA ARG A 939 40.95 -16.66 14.30
C ARG A 939 39.68 -16.89 13.47
N ILE A 940 38.89 -15.85 13.22
CA ILE A 940 37.67 -15.93 12.38
C ILE A 940 37.91 -15.59 10.90
N GLY A 941 39.16 -15.45 10.47
CA GLY A 941 39.53 -15.23 9.07
C GLY A 941 39.21 -13.84 8.52
N MET A 942 39.18 -12.80 9.36
CA MET A 942 39.20 -11.40 8.92
C MET A 942 40.63 -10.98 8.55
N LYS A 943 40.77 -10.31 7.41
CA LYS A 943 42.05 -9.75 6.94
C LYS A 943 42.39 -8.46 7.68
#